data_AF-A0A7G5LVL4-F1
#
_entry.id   AF-A0A7G5LVL4-F1
#
_cell.length_a   1.000
_cell.length_b   1.000
_cell.length_c   1.000
_cell.angle_alpha   90.00
_cell.angle_beta   90.00
_cell.angle_gamma   90.00
#
_symmetry.space_group_name_H-M   'P 1'
#
loop_
_entity.id
_entity.type
_entity.pdbx_description
1 polymer ?
#
loop_
_entity_poly.entity_id
_entity_poly.type
_entity_poly.pdbx_seq_one_letter_code
_entity_poly.pdbx_strand_id
1 'polypeptide(L)'
;MEAIWFVLGVVVLTATLLDVFLTALNYDEAGFISGVVTRVQWRVLRQITRRLPRRWRAVGLRQVTGIQIVVVIAVWLFGIILGFGLVYYGLMSKSSFSVSGSGAGLTLFDALYFSAAQLSTVGGSSLTAETDLLRFLSITETLTGVILISLVLTFLLGVYSVISDLNTLCRYFFTVERGAGSPVASLSPFFRDGQPNGLDGHLDGIVGAFAAYTDGLRFHHAAYYFQSGHDQFALPYALRMLAGTLGALRWGLPSGHPASTDPGLVPLTFQFLEFGEYIKRGAPWKSRDVPEVVSAEEFTTLVRDHGRDAGDGWVGQFVDLDASMARLAQVEPLADIDDAYQRYSQWLPFAYRAQQIALAVSKDLDYQPAIVTDRPISLLHSHDTLAMQTVLAEESSPVRPQPDPARELPAPAGSRLSRWWSSLDLRHSQVDPGYARLRAASRAVLAAVSAALLLYLFLDATGRTALQPAIFCGFVGMLSTGASGGTTPRAARITSALVVLPIGVVVLLGALVSDSVLLTGVLVVVVALLGVWSGRFGPRWASLGRVTFMSYYFALILRLDISEVLPYLCAAVVGVAMAFLFNHVLLPPRPRRILRSGIDGFGHRLLSSLDPLLDAVAGARWDPDIRRRVSLSERQLRRDAAFLEGQLSADESMTDIPAERVAALRLRVFDSELALTNLVMAARNVTGTVISLELRGRLAGRIELLQAHLVQMARQPGIPGAEAPARDVTPLAPWSDDDPPPTWPKAARLLYQAIGDLHRSAREFRTVAVATLDPTVPFTAALSDDVGVDSEPDRSVATPTPDAAAGGRPLSPTTRLATQAAVATGAALTIGEIVSATHQYWAALAAYQVLGGTNGETFVKGAQRVAGTVAGAAVGFWVVLSTDADAAVVLPLLAVAVFGSTYYRPVAPAVSTFWTTMIFALLYEFLGRLTTLALEIRVLETLFGAAIALVVSVVVLPTRTRSVVNKDIASLAKDVDAIVSASLSRLAGDRTISRSAIRQRLFLAEQHVRTIDTAAAPLRLAPSAFAVGAFEVGGVESRLTAVWSLMYHTRHLVGAVEHAISAGVSTTAEDWRDLGGATSENVTALTTALSGSLPGPVNPVVTGDDGQDGEEEDGLTPAASRATKDVLRELQLVNQTVLALTEDISPGAVNAADKGDAVRL
;
A
#
# COMPACT_ATOMS: atom_id res chain seq x y z
N MET A 1 -30.66 51.60 9.05
CA MET A 1 -29.64 50.52 9.11
C MET A 1 -29.27 50.17 10.55
N GLU A 2 -29.19 51.14 11.46
CA GLU A 2 -28.90 50.95 12.90
C GLU A 2 -29.82 49.95 13.61
N ALA A 3 -31.14 50.03 13.38
CA ALA A 3 -32.11 49.09 13.97
C ALA A 3 -31.90 47.62 13.55
N ILE A 4 -31.34 47.37 12.36
CA ILE A 4 -31.09 46.01 11.86
C ILE A 4 -29.97 45.36 12.69
N TRP A 5 -28.90 46.10 12.97
CA TRP A 5 -27.78 45.61 13.77
C TRP A 5 -28.17 45.36 15.23
N PHE A 6 -29.00 46.23 15.80
CA PHE A 6 -29.57 46.03 17.13
C PHE A 6 -30.41 44.74 17.20
N VAL A 7 -31.38 44.56 16.29
CA VAL A 7 -32.23 43.37 16.25
C VAL A 7 -31.39 42.11 16.02
N LEU A 8 -30.43 42.15 15.10
CA LEU A 8 -29.53 41.03 14.85
C LEU A 8 -28.69 40.68 16.10
N GLY A 9 -28.16 41.68 16.80
CA GLY A 9 -27.41 41.50 18.03
C GLY A 9 -28.24 40.84 19.13
N VAL A 10 -29.50 41.29 19.32
CA VAL A 10 -30.43 40.67 20.28
C VAL A 10 -30.70 39.21 19.91
N VAL A 11 -30.98 38.91 18.64
CA VAL A 11 -31.21 37.52 18.19
C VAL A 11 -30.00 36.62 18.44
N VAL A 12 -28.79 37.09 18.10
CA VAL A 12 -27.54 36.35 18.33
C VAL A 12 -27.30 36.13 19.82
N LEU A 13 -27.53 37.16 20.65
CA LEU A 13 -27.34 37.07 22.09
C LEU A 13 -28.34 36.10 22.73
N THR A 14 -29.63 36.21 22.42
CA THR A 14 -30.67 35.31 22.94
C THR A 14 -30.42 33.86 22.50
N ALA A 15 -30.04 33.65 21.24
CA ALA A 15 -29.68 32.32 20.76
C ALA A 15 -28.46 31.76 21.52
N THR A 16 -27.40 32.55 21.69
CA THR A 16 -26.20 32.07 22.39
C THR A 16 -26.49 31.75 23.86
N LEU A 17 -27.23 32.60 24.57
CA LEU A 17 -27.60 32.35 25.96
C LEU A 17 -28.51 31.12 26.12
N LEU A 18 -29.44 30.91 25.19
CA LEU A 18 -30.28 29.71 25.17
C LEU A 18 -29.43 28.46 24.90
N ASP A 19 -28.45 28.52 23.99
CA ASP A 19 -27.54 27.40 23.73
C ASP A 19 -26.68 27.06 24.97
N VAL A 20 -26.15 28.08 25.67
CA VAL A 20 -25.41 27.88 26.93
C VAL A 20 -26.30 27.21 27.97
N PHE A 21 -27.54 27.70 28.15
CA PHE A 21 -28.49 27.13 29.08
C PHE A 21 -28.81 25.67 28.75
N LEU A 22 -29.13 25.37 27.49
CA LEU A 22 -29.42 24.01 27.05
C LEU A 22 -28.23 23.08 27.26
N THR A 23 -27.02 23.53 26.92
CA THR A 23 -25.82 22.68 27.00
C THR A 23 -25.32 22.45 28.43
N ALA A 24 -25.49 23.43 29.32
CA ALA A 24 -24.96 23.36 30.68
C ALA A 24 -25.98 22.88 31.74
N LEU A 25 -27.28 23.07 31.49
CA LEU A 25 -28.34 22.86 32.51
C LEU A 25 -29.49 21.95 32.06
N ASN A 26 -29.71 21.72 30.76
CA ASN A 26 -30.82 20.87 30.30
C ASN A 26 -30.41 19.38 30.27
N TYR A 27 -31.37 18.50 30.58
CA TYR A 27 -31.15 17.08 30.78
C TYR A 27 -31.23 16.20 29.52
N ASP A 28 -32.06 16.58 28.55
CA ASP A 28 -32.32 15.72 27.37
C ASP A 28 -31.93 16.38 26.02
N GLU A 29 -31.69 17.69 25.99
CA GLU A 29 -31.46 18.42 24.75
C GLU A 29 -30.03 18.93 24.64
N ALA A 30 -29.33 18.52 23.57
CA ALA A 30 -28.10 19.19 23.17
C ALA A 30 -28.38 20.63 22.73
N GLY A 31 -27.50 21.55 23.09
CA GLY A 31 -27.49 22.90 22.52
C GLY A 31 -27.47 22.85 21.00
N PHE A 32 -28.26 23.73 20.37
CA PHE A 32 -28.45 23.76 18.93
C PHE A 32 -27.21 24.28 18.18
N ILE A 33 -26.39 25.13 18.81
CA ILE A 33 -25.09 25.58 18.30
C ILE A 33 -24.00 24.62 18.75
N SER A 34 -23.85 24.40 20.07
CA SER A 34 -22.78 23.58 20.64
C SER A 34 -22.81 22.14 20.12
N GLY A 35 -24.00 21.54 19.97
CA GLY A 35 -24.21 20.20 19.45
C GLY A 35 -23.92 20.06 17.95
N VAL A 36 -24.09 21.12 17.17
CA VAL A 36 -23.68 21.14 15.75
C VAL A 36 -22.16 21.30 15.67
N VAL A 37 -21.59 22.22 16.44
CA VAL A 37 -20.14 22.49 16.48
C VAL A 37 -19.36 21.24 16.86
N THR A 38 -19.75 20.54 17.94
CA THR A 38 -19.09 19.30 18.38
C THR A 38 -19.14 18.19 17.34
N ARG A 39 -20.28 18.00 16.64
CA ARG A 39 -20.42 17.03 15.55
C ARG A 39 -19.55 17.38 14.34
N VAL A 40 -19.54 18.64 13.92
CA VAL A 40 -18.70 19.10 12.80
C VAL A 40 -17.23 18.94 13.16
N GLN A 41 -16.84 19.36 14.35
CA GLN A 41 -15.49 19.22 14.87
C GLN A 41 -15.05 17.75 14.93
N TRP A 42 -15.91 16.83 15.40
CA TRP A 42 -15.61 15.40 15.38
C TRP A 42 -15.38 14.90 13.95
N ARG A 43 -16.24 15.25 12.99
CA ARG A 43 -16.07 14.84 11.58
C ARG A 43 -14.75 15.33 11.00
N VAL A 44 -14.41 16.59 11.24
CA VAL A 44 -13.15 17.20 10.77
C VAL A 44 -11.95 16.52 11.41
N LEU A 45 -11.95 16.38 12.74
CA LEU A 45 -10.84 15.79 13.48
C LEU A 45 -10.67 14.30 13.14
N ARG A 46 -11.77 13.56 12.97
CA ARG A 46 -11.76 12.17 12.47
C ARG A 46 -11.16 12.08 11.06
N GLN A 47 -11.54 12.98 10.15
CA GLN A 47 -10.98 13.00 8.80
C GLN A 47 -9.46 13.29 8.80
N ILE A 48 -8.99 14.20 9.67
CA ILE A 48 -7.56 14.52 9.83
C ILE A 48 -6.81 13.34 10.44
N THR A 49 -7.31 12.80 11.56
CA THR A 49 -6.66 11.72 12.32
C THR A 49 -6.57 10.42 11.52
N ARG A 50 -7.51 10.15 10.60
CA ARG A 50 -7.46 9.02 9.65
C ARG A 50 -6.31 9.05 8.65
N ARG A 51 -5.76 10.24 8.39
CA ARG A 51 -4.60 10.44 7.52
C ARG A 51 -3.28 10.38 8.27
N LEU A 52 -3.31 10.47 9.60
CA LEU A 52 -2.12 10.35 10.42
C LEU A 52 -1.66 8.89 10.53
N PRO A 53 -0.34 8.65 10.63
CA PRO A 53 0.19 7.33 11.01
C PRO A 53 -0.38 6.90 12.37
N ARG A 54 -0.59 5.60 12.56
CA ARG A 54 -1.19 4.98 13.77
C ARG A 54 -0.61 5.54 15.09
N ARG A 55 0.71 5.76 15.16
CA ARG A 55 1.40 6.36 16.32
C ARG A 55 0.90 7.76 16.73
N TRP A 56 0.63 8.62 15.75
CA TRP A 56 0.22 10.01 15.98
C TRP A 56 -1.30 10.13 16.08
N ARG A 57 -2.01 9.18 15.48
CA ARG A 57 -3.45 9.11 15.52
C ARG A 57 -3.98 8.93 16.94
N ALA A 58 -3.42 8.00 17.72
CA ALA A 58 -3.83 7.80 19.11
C ALA A 58 -3.64 9.08 19.94
N VAL A 59 -2.51 9.78 19.76
CA VAL A 59 -2.25 11.07 20.41
C VAL A 59 -3.26 12.13 19.95
N GLY A 60 -3.56 12.21 18.66
CA GLY A 60 -4.53 13.15 18.12
C GLY A 60 -5.96 12.90 18.60
N LEU A 61 -6.37 11.63 18.69
CA LEU A 61 -7.69 11.24 19.20
C LEU A 61 -7.81 11.54 20.71
N ARG A 62 -6.75 11.36 21.50
CA ARG A 62 -6.74 11.74 22.93
C ARG A 62 -7.05 13.22 23.19
N GLN A 63 -6.77 14.10 22.21
CA GLN A 63 -7.04 15.54 22.35
C GLN A 63 -8.48 15.94 21.98
N VAL A 64 -9.29 15.03 21.43
CA VAL A 64 -10.64 15.34 20.90
C VAL A 64 -11.48 16.08 21.94
N THR A 65 -11.62 15.52 23.14
CA THR A 65 -12.46 16.08 24.21
C THR A 65 -11.96 17.44 24.68
N GLY A 66 -10.64 17.59 24.88
CA GLY A 66 -10.05 18.86 25.30
C GLY A 66 -10.27 19.96 24.27
N ILE A 67 -10.06 19.66 22.98
CA ILE A 67 -10.29 20.62 21.89
C ILE A 67 -11.80 20.91 21.77
N GLN A 68 -12.70 19.93 21.98
CA GLN A 68 -14.15 20.15 21.95
C GLN A 68 -14.61 21.12 23.03
N ILE A 69 -14.17 20.91 24.28
CA ILE A 69 -14.52 21.79 25.40
C ILE A 69 -14.04 23.22 25.11
N VAL A 70 -12.78 23.39 24.70
CA VAL A 70 -12.21 24.72 24.40
C VAL A 70 -12.96 25.42 23.27
N VAL A 71 -13.30 24.69 22.20
CA VAL A 71 -14.04 25.26 21.06
C VAL A 71 -15.46 25.66 21.45
N VAL A 72 -16.17 24.84 22.24
CA VAL A 72 -17.52 25.19 22.71
C VAL A 72 -17.49 26.44 23.58
N ILE A 73 -16.56 26.54 24.53
CA ILE A 73 -16.39 27.73 25.38
C ILE A 73 -16.06 28.95 24.52
N ALA A 74 -15.18 28.81 23.52
CA ALA A 74 -14.84 29.90 22.61
C ALA A 74 -16.04 30.37 21.77
N VAL A 75 -16.90 29.44 21.33
CA VAL A 75 -18.14 29.77 20.61
C VAL A 75 -19.10 30.55 21.50
N TRP A 76 -19.26 30.17 22.77
CA TRP A 76 -20.08 30.92 23.72
C TRP A 76 -19.55 32.32 23.98
N LEU A 77 -18.25 32.45 24.28
CA LEU A 77 -17.60 33.74 24.49
C LEU A 77 -17.75 34.62 23.25
N PHE A 78 -17.44 34.09 22.06
CA PHE A 78 -17.57 34.82 20.82
C PHE A 78 -19.02 35.21 20.51
N GLY A 79 -19.98 34.32 20.72
CA GLY A 79 -21.41 34.59 20.47
C GLY A 79 -21.96 35.69 21.38
N ILE A 80 -21.55 35.72 22.65
CA ILE A 80 -21.92 36.78 23.60
C ILE A 80 -21.26 38.11 23.21
N ILE A 81 -19.95 38.10 22.91
CA ILE A 81 -19.22 39.30 22.47
C ILE A 81 -19.83 39.87 21.18
N LEU A 82 -20.16 38.98 20.22
CA LEU A 82 -20.78 39.36 18.96
C LEU A 82 -22.19 39.91 19.18
N GLY A 83 -22.99 39.26 20.02
CA GLY A 83 -24.35 39.70 20.35
C GLY A 83 -24.36 41.11 20.97
N PHE A 84 -23.63 41.31 22.07
CA PHE A 84 -23.52 42.62 22.71
C PHE A 84 -22.81 43.65 21.82
N GLY A 85 -21.74 43.28 21.12
CA GLY A 85 -21.04 44.15 20.18
C GLY A 85 -21.93 44.66 19.04
N LEU A 86 -22.79 43.81 18.48
CA LEU A 86 -23.78 44.21 17.47
C LEU A 86 -24.87 45.13 18.05
N VAL A 87 -25.31 44.87 19.29
CA VAL A 87 -26.24 45.76 20.01
C VAL A 87 -25.60 47.13 20.23
N TYR A 88 -24.36 47.19 20.71
CA TYR A 88 -23.64 48.46 20.91
C TYR A 88 -23.41 49.18 19.59
N TYR A 89 -22.99 48.47 18.54
CA TYR A 89 -22.78 49.07 17.22
C TYR A 89 -24.07 49.70 16.66
N GLY A 90 -25.22 49.05 16.85
CA GLY A 90 -26.52 49.61 16.48
C GLY A 90 -26.95 50.83 17.30
N LEU A 91 -26.35 51.05 18.48
CA LEU A 91 -26.64 52.16 19.40
C LEU A 91 -25.51 53.22 19.43
N MET A 92 -24.42 53.01 18.68
CA MET A 92 -23.25 53.87 18.69
C MET A 92 -23.54 55.18 17.94
N SER A 93 -23.53 56.27 18.70
CA SER A 93 -23.60 57.63 18.16
C SER A 93 -22.63 58.53 18.94
N LYS A 94 -22.27 59.69 18.38
CA LYS A 94 -21.40 60.67 19.05
C LYS A 94 -21.98 61.21 20.36
N SER A 95 -23.30 61.06 20.60
CA SER A 95 -23.96 61.42 21.86
C SER A 95 -24.09 60.25 22.84
N SER A 96 -23.96 59.01 22.37
CA SER A 96 -24.17 57.81 23.18
C SER A 96 -22.86 57.25 23.79
N PHE A 97 -21.72 57.48 23.12
CA PHE A 97 -20.39 57.04 23.55
C PHE A 97 -19.37 58.17 23.46
N SER A 98 -18.52 58.29 24.49
CA SER A 98 -17.34 59.16 24.47
C SER A 98 -16.08 58.33 24.22
N VAL A 99 -15.15 58.92 23.46
CA VAL A 99 -13.91 58.26 23.02
C VAL A 99 -12.72 58.93 23.71
N SER A 100 -11.87 58.15 24.37
CA SER A 100 -10.63 58.61 25.00
C SER A 100 -9.39 58.07 24.26
N GLY A 101 -8.48 58.96 23.82
CA GLY A 101 -7.26 58.60 23.08
C GLY A 101 -7.32 58.84 21.56
N SER A 102 -6.16 58.85 20.89
CA SER A 102 -5.99 59.31 19.49
C SER A 102 -6.16 58.24 18.40
N GLY A 103 -6.86 57.13 18.67
CA GLY A 103 -6.98 56.02 17.71
C GLY A 103 -8.27 55.19 17.74
N ALA A 104 -9.27 55.54 18.56
CA ALA A 104 -10.53 54.81 18.67
C ALA A 104 -11.66 55.48 17.85
N GLY A 105 -12.46 54.67 17.14
CA GLY A 105 -13.57 55.12 16.31
C GLY A 105 -14.94 54.65 16.82
N LEU A 106 -15.99 54.87 16.02
CA LEU A 106 -17.32 54.26 16.20
C LEU A 106 -17.51 53.15 15.14
N THR A 107 -16.56 52.22 15.08
CA THR A 107 -16.61 51.09 14.14
C THR A 107 -17.14 49.82 14.80
N LEU A 108 -17.51 48.83 13.98
CA LEU A 108 -17.91 47.51 14.49
C LEU A 108 -16.80 46.86 15.33
N PHE A 109 -15.53 47.06 14.96
CA PHE A 109 -14.40 46.53 15.74
C PHE A 109 -14.31 47.19 17.12
N ASP A 110 -14.53 48.51 17.22
CA ASP A 110 -14.53 49.22 18.49
C ASP A 110 -15.68 48.74 19.41
N ALA A 111 -16.85 48.44 18.83
CA ALA A 111 -18.00 47.88 19.56
C ALA A 111 -17.73 46.46 20.08
N LEU A 112 -17.10 45.60 19.28
CA LEU A 112 -16.68 44.26 19.68
C LEU A 112 -15.58 44.31 20.75
N TYR A 113 -14.63 45.24 20.61
CA TYR A 113 -13.58 45.46 21.61
C TYR A 113 -14.16 45.95 22.94
N PHE A 114 -15.11 46.90 22.90
CA PHE A 114 -15.84 47.35 24.09
C PHE A 114 -16.57 46.19 24.78
N SER A 115 -17.34 45.40 24.03
CA SER A 115 -18.03 44.21 24.54
C SER A 115 -17.05 43.18 25.15
N ALA A 116 -15.97 42.85 24.45
CA ALA A 116 -14.94 41.94 24.97
C ALA A 116 -14.31 42.46 26.29
N ALA A 117 -14.06 43.77 26.38
CA ALA A 117 -13.53 44.38 27.59
C ALA A 117 -14.53 44.30 28.77
N GLN A 118 -15.82 44.53 28.54
CA GLN A 118 -16.86 44.45 29.57
C GLN A 118 -17.12 43.01 30.02
N LEU A 119 -17.17 42.06 29.09
CA LEU A 119 -17.33 40.64 29.38
C LEU A 119 -16.14 40.09 30.20
N SER A 120 -14.91 40.57 29.92
CA SER A 120 -13.70 40.15 30.63
C SER A 120 -13.61 40.65 32.08
N THR A 121 -14.51 41.54 32.52
CA THR A 121 -14.50 42.22 33.83
C THR A 121 -13.30 43.14 34.10
N VAL A 122 -12.34 43.24 33.16
CA VAL A 122 -11.13 44.07 33.28
C VAL A 122 -11.43 45.56 33.04
N GLY A 123 -12.51 45.90 32.32
CA GLY A 123 -13.01 47.27 32.19
C GLY A 123 -12.13 48.25 31.37
N GLY A 124 -11.16 47.74 30.60
CA GLY A 124 -10.14 48.55 29.91
C GLY A 124 -10.48 48.98 28.47
N SER A 125 -11.62 49.64 28.24
CA SER A 125 -11.97 50.18 26.91
C SER A 125 -11.71 51.69 26.82
N SER A 126 -11.23 52.15 25.65
CA SER A 126 -11.12 53.58 25.30
C SER A 126 -12.50 54.25 25.10
N LEU A 127 -13.56 53.45 25.02
CA LEU A 127 -14.94 53.88 24.90
C LEU A 127 -15.64 53.86 26.27
N THR A 128 -16.42 54.90 26.55
CA THR A 128 -17.23 55.05 27.75
C THR A 128 -18.69 55.29 27.41
N ALA A 129 -19.60 54.57 28.08
CA ALA A 129 -21.04 54.66 27.87
C ALA A 129 -21.65 55.88 28.59
N GLU A 130 -22.30 56.77 27.85
CA GLU A 130 -22.82 58.04 28.40
C GLU A 130 -24.31 57.99 28.77
N THR A 131 -25.09 57.07 28.19
CA THR A 131 -26.52 56.94 28.47
C THR A 131 -26.82 55.89 29.55
N ASP A 132 -27.88 56.09 30.33
CA ASP A 132 -28.31 55.16 31.37
C ASP A 132 -28.59 53.75 30.81
N LEU A 133 -29.16 53.66 29.61
CA LEU A 133 -29.42 52.39 28.92
C LEU A 133 -28.13 51.63 28.60
N LEU A 134 -27.11 52.31 28.05
CA LEU A 134 -25.84 51.68 27.71
C LEU A 134 -25.02 51.30 28.96
N ARG A 135 -25.09 52.11 30.02
CA ARG A 135 -24.49 51.77 31.32
C ARG A 135 -25.14 50.52 31.91
N PHE A 136 -26.48 50.43 31.86
CA PHE A 136 -27.21 49.24 32.28
C PHE A 136 -26.85 48.01 31.46
N LEU A 137 -26.78 48.13 30.12
CA LEU A 137 -26.36 47.03 29.23
C LEU A 137 -24.93 46.55 29.53
N SER A 138 -24.00 47.48 29.74
CA SER A 138 -22.62 47.18 30.11
C SER A 138 -22.54 46.42 31.44
N ILE A 139 -23.29 46.85 32.47
CA ILE A 139 -23.35 46.15 33.76
C ILE A 139 -23.95 44.75 33.58
N THR A 140 -25.01 44.63 32.77
CA THR A 140 -25.67 43.36 32.47
C THR A 140 -24.73 42.40 31.76
N GLU A 141 -23.92 42.89 30.82
CA GLU A 141 -22.90 42.09 30.12
C GLU A 141 -21.82 41.59 31.08
N THR A 142 -21.30 42.46 31.97
CA THR A 142 -20.34 42.05 33.00
C THR A 142 -20.92 40.97 33.92
N LEU A 143 -22.18 41.12 34.37
CA LEU A 143 -22.87 40.11 35.17
C LEU A 143 -23.06 38.79 34.40
N THR A 144 -23.41 38.88 33.12
CA THR A 144 -23.53 37.73 32.22
C THR A 144 -22.21 36.98 32.11
N GLY A 145 -21.08 37.69 32.04
CA GLY A 145 -19.73 37.10 32.07
C GLY A 145 -19.45 36.29 33.34
N VAL A 146 -19.84 36.80 34.51
CA VAL A 146 -19.69 36.06 35.79
C VAL A 146 -20.54 34.79 35.82
N ILE A 147 -21.81 34.87 35.37
CA ILE A 147 -22.72 33.71 35.29
C ILE A 147 -22.15 32.68 34.30
N LEU A 148 -21.63 33.12 33.15
CA LEU A 148 -21.04 32.27 32.14
C LEU A 148 -19.86 31.47 32.70
N ILE A 149 -18.97 32.08 33.50
CA ILE A 149 -17.84 31.37 34.12
C ILE A 149 -18.35 30.21 35.00
N SER A 150 -19.40 30.44 35.80
CA SER A 150 -20.01 29.40 36.62
C SER A 150 -20.57 28.26 35.77
N LEU A 151 -21.31 28.59 34.70
CA LEU A 151 -21.89 27.59 33.78
C LEU A 151 -20.81 26.81 33.01
N VAL A 152 -19.73 27.47 32.62
CA VAL A 152 -18.56 26.82 31.99
C VAL A 152 -17.92 25.82 32.96
N LEU A 153 -17.79 26.18 34.24
CA LEU A 153 -17.27 25.26 35.25
C LEU A 153 -18.20 24.06 35.46
N THR A 154 -19.52 24.29 35.56
CA THR A 154 -20.53 23.22 35.67
C THR A 154 -20.44 22.27 34.48
N PHE A 155 -20.38 22.79 33.25
CA PHE A 155 -20.22 21.99 32.04
C PHE A 155 -18.91 21.19 32.04
N LEU A 156 -17.79 21.81 32.42
CA LEU A 156 -16.48 21.16 32.45
C LEU A 156 -16.44 20.00 33.45
N LEU A 157 -16.86 20.25 34.71
CA LEU A 157 -16.89 19.23 35.76
C LEU A 157 -17.83 18.08 35.39
N GLY A 158 -18.95 18.43 34.78
CA GLY A 158 -19.92 17.52 34.23
C GLY A 158 -19.34 16.53 33.22
N VAL A 159 -18.66 17.05 32.17
CA VAL A 159 -18.00 16.20 31.16
C VAL A 159 -16.97 15.27 31.80
N TYR A 160 -16.20 15.74 32.78
CA TYR A 160 -15.24 14.89 33.50
C TYR A 160 -15.91 13.81 34.36
N SER A 161 -17.08 14.10 34.94
CA SER A 161 -17.87 13.10 35.67
C SER A 161 -18.24 11.93 34.76
N VAL A 162 -18.79 12.20 33.57
CA VAL A 162 -19.18 11.14 32.61
C VAL A 162 -17.98 10.28 32.18
N ILE A 163 -16.81 10.90 32.01
CA ILE A 163 -15.57 10.18 31.69
C ILE A 163 -15.15 9.27 32.86
N SER A 164 -15.30 9.74 34.09
CA SER A 164 -15.05 8.96 35.30
C SER A 164 -16.03 7.78 35.43
N ASP A 165 -17.32 7.98 35.10
CA ASP A 165 -18.34 6.94 35.12
C ASP A 165 -18.04 5.86 34.07
N LEU A 166 -17.63 6.25 32.86
CA LEU A 166 -17.17 5.31 31.84
C LEU A 166 -15.96 4.49 32.31
N ASN A 167 -14.99 5.13 32.97
CA ASN A 167 -13.80 4.44 33.49
C ASN A 167 -14.18 3.43 34.58
N THR A 168 -15.10 3.82 35.46
CA THR A 168 -15.63 2.96 36.53
C THR A 168 -16.33 1.75 35.93
N LEU A 169 -17.20 1.95 34.94
CA LEU A 169 -17.86 0.87 34.20
C LEU A 169 -16.85 -0.09 33.55
N CYS A 170 -15.82 0.44 32.86
CA CYS A 170 -14.81 -0.39 32.22
C CYS A 170 -14.02 -1.24 33.22
N ARG A 171 -13.78 -0.73 34.44
CA ARG A 171 -13.02 -1.43 35.49
C ARG A 171 -13.74 -2.61 36.14
N TYR A 172 -15.07 -2.68 36.03
CA TYR A 172 -15.80 -3.87 36.48
C TYR A 172 -15.44 -5.10 35.64
N PHE A 173 -15.07 -4.92 34.38
CA PHE A 173 -14.73 -6.02 33.50
C PHE A 173 -13.24 -6.40 33.64
N PHE A 174 -12.95 -7.41 34.47
CA PHE A 174 -11.59 -7.92 34.68
C PHE A 174 -11.07 -8.61 33.41
N THR A 175 -9.99 -8.10 32.81
CA THR A 175 -9.36 -8.73 31.63
C THR A 175 -7.85 -8.78 31.81
N VAL A 176 -7.29 -9.98 31.67
CA VAL A 176 -5.84 -10.23 31.68
C VAL A 176 -5.17 -9.76 30.38
N GLU A 177 -5.90 -9.76 29.27
CA GLU A 177 -5.36 -9.45 27.94
C GLU A 177 -5.30 -7.95 27.66
N ARG A 178 -4.26 -7.51 26.93
CA ARG A 178 -4.29 -6.19 26.27
C ARG A 178 -5.43 -6.17 25.23
N GLY A 179 -6.47 -5.37 25.50
CA GLY A 179 -7.59 -5.17 24.59
C GLY A 179 -8.89 -5.86 25.02
N ALA A 180 -9.70 -6.25 24.04
CA ALA A 180 -11.05 -6.78 24.23
C ALA A 180 -11.04 -8.21 24.80
N GLY A 181 -10.78 -8.34 26.11
CA GLY A 181 -10.79 -9.65 26.78
C GLY A 181 -12.15 -10.37 26.73
N SER A 182 -12.15 -11.66 27.07
CA SER A 182 -13.37 -12.48 27.03
C SER A 182 -14.38 -12.06 28.11
N PRO A 183 -15.64 -11.71 27.76
CA PRO A 183 -16.69 -11.41 28.74
C PRO A 183 -16.92 -12.58 29.70
N VAL A 184 -16.89 -13.80 29.17
CA VAL A 184 -17.05 -15.03 29.97
C VAL A 184 -15.87 -15.21 30.93
N ALA A 185 -14.64 -14.97 30.48
CA ALA A 185 -13.47 -15.09 31.35
C ALA A 185 -13.49 -14.06 32.51
N SER A 186 -14.06 -12.87 32.28
CA SER A 186 -14.19 -11.85 33.34
C SER A 186 -15.10 -12.30 34.50
N LEU A 187 -15.96 -13.30 34.28
CA LEU A 187 -16.84 -13.86 35.29
C LEU A 187 -16.15 -14.91 36.17
N SER A 188 -14.98 -15.42 35.80
CA SER A 188 -14.34 -16.53 36.52
C SER A 188 -14.14 -16.30 38.03
N PRO A 189 -13.82 -15.08 38.54
CA PRO A 189 -13.67 -14.87 39.98
C PRO A 189 -14.97 -15.00 40.78
N PHE A 190 -16.13 -14.90 40.11
CA PHE A 190 -17.46 -14.92 40.72
C PHE A 190 -18.09 -16.31 40.70
N PHE A 191 -17.39 -17.32 40.20
CA PHE A 191 -17.80 -18.72 40.25
C PHE A 191 -16.86 -19.50 41.15
N ARG A 192 -17.38 -20.05 42.25
CA ARG A 192 -16.64 -20.91 43.19
C ARG A 192 -17.37 -22.24 43.28
N ASP A 193 -16.67 -23.33 42.97
CA ASP A 193 -17.23 -24.69 42.95
C ASP A 193 -18.51 -24.79 42.09
N GLY A 194 -18.52 -24.08 40.95
CA GLY A 194 -19.65 -24.04 40.02
C GLY A 194 -20.81 -23.12 40.43
N GLN A 195 -20.81 -22.58 41.65
CA GLN A 195 -21.86 -21.70 42.16
C GLN A 195 -21.48 -20.21 42.11
N PRO A 196 -22.44 -19.30 41.87
CA PRO A 196 -22.17 -17.86 41.89
C PRO A 196 -21.86 -17.41 43.33
N ASN A 197 -20.80 -16.61 43.48
CA ASN A 197 -20.36 -16.05 44.76
C ASN A 197 -20.02 -14.56 44.59
N GLY A 198 -20.79 -13.68 45.24
CA GLY A 198 -20.66 -12.22 45.13
C GLY A 198 -21.01 -11.65 43.74
N LEU A 199 -21.68 -12.45 42.90
CA LEU A 199 -22.10 -12.06 41.55
C LEU A 199 -23.19 -10.99 41.59
N ASP A 200 -24.10 -11.07 42.56
CA ASP A 200 -25.16 -10.10 42.84
C ASP A 200 -24.60 -8.69 43.04
N GLY A 201 -23.66 -8.51 43.98
CA GLY A 201 -23.02 -7.22 44.24
C GLY A 201 -22.18 -6.71 43.06
N HIS A 202 -21.62 -7.63 42.26
CA HIS A 202 -20.91 -7.27 41.04
C HIS A 202 -21.86 -6.73 39.95
N LEU A 203 -22.99 -7.40 39.73
CA LEU A 203 -24.02 -7.00 38.77
C LEU A 203 -24.68 -5.68 39.18
N ASP A 204 -24.99 -5.48 40.46
CA ASP A 204 -25.49 -4.20 40.98
C ASP A 204 -24.50 -3.06 40.73
N GLY A 205 -23.20 -3.32 40.89
CA GLY A 205 -22.14 -2.37 40.53
C GLY A 205 -22.12 -2.01 39.04
N ILE A 206 -22.26 -3.00 38.16
CA ILE A 206 -22.35 -2.78 36.71
C ILE A 206 -23.61 -1.98 36.35
N VAL A 207 -24.77 -2.33 36.92
CA VAL A 207 -26.04 -1.62 36.69
C VAL A 207 -25.91 -0.17 37.11
N GLY A 208 -25.41 0.09 38.33
CA GLY A 208 -25.21 1.44 38.85
C GLY A 208 -24.23 2.27 38.01
N ALA A 209 -23.07 1.70 37.65
CA ALA A 209 -22.07 2.40 36.84
C ALA A 209 -22.56 2.66 35.40
N PHE A 210 -23.30 1.70 34.80
CA PHE A 210 -23.88 1.89 33.48
C PHE A 210 -24.98 2.95 33.51
N ALA A 211 -25.85 2.97 34.52
CA ALA A 211 -26.86 4.02 34.73
C ALA A 211 -26.25 5.41 34.90
N ALA A 212 -25.26 5.56 35.78
CA ALA A 212 -24.56 6.82 35.95
C ALA A 212 -23.96 7.32 34.63
N TYR A 213 -23.34 6.42 33.85
CA TYR A 213 -22.80 6.76 32.54
C TYR A 213 -23.89 7.15 31.53
N THR A 214 -24.99 6.39 31.43
CA THR A 214 -26.07 6.69 30.47
C THR A 214 -26.74 8.02 30.78
N ASP A 215 -26.99 8.30 32.06
CA ASP A 215 -27.64 9.53 32.50
C ASP A 215 -26.69 10.73 32.33
N GLY A 216 -25.42 10.55 32.70
CA GLY A 216 -24.38 11.54 32.47
C GLY A 216 -24.21 11.88 30.99
N LEU A 217 -24.31 10.89 30.09
CA LEU A 217 -24.19 11.11 28.65
C LEU A 217 -25.39 11.87 28.06
N ARG A 218 -26.60 11.71 28.61
CA ARG A 218 -27.78 12.52 28.26
C ARG A 218 -27.60 13.97 28.69
N PHE A 219 -27.02 14.20 29.85
CA PHE A 219 -26.74 15.55 30.34
C PHE A 219 -25.54 16.22 29.61
N HIS A 220 -24.52 15.44 29.21
CA HIS A 220 -23.29 15.94 28.59
C HIS A 220 -22.88 15.19 27.33
N HIS A 221 -23.54 15.51 26.21
CA HIS A 221 -23.34 14.85 24.92
C HIS A 221 -21.89 14.94 24.39
N ALA A 222 -21.13 15.96 24.78
CA ALA A 222 -19.72 16.12 24.37
C ALA A 222 -18.84 14.96 24.85
N ALA A 223 -19.18 14.32 25.98
CA ALA A 223 -18.44 13.18 26.52
C ALA A 223 -18.52 11.93 25.63
N TYR A 224 -19.50 11.84 24.71
CA TYR A 224 -19.62 10.73 23.77
C TYR A 224 -18.38 10.54 22.90
N TYR A 225 -17.73 11.63 22.48
CA TYR A 225 -16.54 11.59 21.62
C TYR A 225 -15.24 11.37 22.39
N PHE A 226 -15.32 11.05 23.68
CA PHE A 226 -14.15 10.79 24.49
C PHE A 226 -13.33 9.60 23.98
N GLN A 227 -12.01 9.79 23.95
CA GLN A 227 -11.03 8.82 23.49
C GLN A 227 -9.87 8.79 24.47
N SER A 228 -9.73 7.71 25.23
CA SER A 228 -8.59 7.53 26.13
C SER A 228 -7.30 7.17 25.39
N GLY A 229 -7.42 6.63 24.16
CA GLY A 229 -6.34 5.99 23.41
C GLY A 229 -5.79 4.73 24.07
N HIS A 230 -6.56 4.09 24.96
CA HIS A 230 -6.36 2.73 25.44
C HIS A 230 -7.59 1.90 25.03
N ASP A 231 -7.38 0.70 24.48
CA ASP A 231 -8.48 -0.09 23.91
C ASP A 231 -9.52 -0.51 24.96
N GLN A 232 -9.10 -0.72 26.21
CA GLN A 232 -9.96 -1.12 27.33
C GLN A 232 -10.75 0.04 27.95
N PHE A 233 -10.35 1.30 27.71
CA PHE A 233 -11.04 2.47 28.26
C PHE A 233 -11.78 3.21 27.13
N ALA A 234 -12.79 2.54 26.57
CA ALA A 234 -13.60 3.06 25.48
C ALA A 234 -15.03 2.52 25.53
N LEU A 235 -16.01 3.33 25.10
CA LEU A 235 -17.42 2.94 25.06
C LEU A 235 -17.69 1.63 24.26
N PRO A 236 -17.10 1.41 23.06
CA PRO A 236 -17.29 0.16 22.34
C PRO A 236 -16.82 -1.09 23.11
N TYR A 237 -15.78 -0.95 23.93
CA TYR A 237 -15.30 -2.02 24.80
C TYR A 237 -16.32 -2.32 25.90
N ALA A 238 -16.80 -1.30 26.62
CA ALA A 238 -17.80 -1.45 27.68
C ALA A 238 -19.10 -2.09 27.16
N LEU A 239 -19.61 -1.63 26.01
CA LEU A 239 -20.82 -2.20 25.40
C LEU A 239 -20.66 -3.67 25.01
N ARG A 240 -19.48 -4.04 24.48
CA ARG A 240 -19.18 -5.43 24.14
C ARG A 240 -19.10 -6.30 25.39
N MET A 241 -18.38 -5.87 26.43
CA MET A 241 -18.26 -6.62 27.67
C MET A 241 -19.61 -6.81 28.34
N LEU A 242 -20.39 -5.73 28.47
CA LEU A 242 -21.73 -5.78 29.06
C LEU A 242 -22.67 -6.70 28.28
N ALA A 243 -22.70 -6.60 26.95
CA ALA A 243 -23.50 -7.49 26.12
C ALA A 243 -23.08 -8.97 26.24
N GLY A 244 -21.78 -9.24 26.28
CA GLY A 244 -21.25 -10.59 26.45
C GLY A 244 -21.57 -11.17 27.82
N THR A 245 -21.45 -10.38 28.89
CA THR A 245 -21.83 -10.77 30.26
C THR A 245 -23.32 -11.06 30.36
N LEU A 246 -24.18 -10.22 29.79
CA LEU A 246 -25.63 -10.48 29.70
C LEU A 246 -25.93 -11.76 28.92
N GLY A 247 -25.29 -11.94 27.75
CA GLY A 247 -25.38 -13.13 26.92
C GLY A 247 -25.05 -14.40 27.70
N ALA A 248 -23.91 -14.38 28.38
CA ALA A 248 -23.36 -15.49 29.14
C ALA A 248 -24.21 -15.88 30.35
N LEU A 249 -24.61 -14.92 31.19
CA LEU A 249 -25.35 -15.22 32.41
C LEU A 249 -26.80 -15.60 32.14
N ARG A 250 -27.46 -14.93 31.19
CA ARG A 250 -28.90 -15.14 30.95
C ARG A 250 -29.21 -16.34 30.07
N TRP A 251 -28.39 -16.61 29.05
CA TRP A 251 -28.65 -17.66 28.06
C TRP A 251 -27.53 -18.69 27.93
N GLY A 252 -26.34 -18.45 28.49
CA GLY A 252 -25.23 -19.41 28.45
C GLY A 252 -25.31 -20.52 29.52
N LEU A 253 -26.24 -20.42 30.47
CA LEU A 253 -26.46 -21.41 31.53
C LEU A 253 -27.88 -22.00 31.45
N PRO A 254 -28.11 -23.23 31.95
CA PRO A 254 -29.44 -23.85 31.97
C PRO A 254 -30.52 -22.98 32.64
N SER A 255 -31.76 -23.08 32.15
CA SER A 255 -32.92 -22.37 32.69
C SER A 255 -33.23 -22.83 34.12
N GLY A 256 -32.77 -22.06 35.12
CA GLY A 256 -32.93 -22.38 36.55
C GLY A 256 -31.64 -22.32 37.36
N HIS A 257 -30.48 -22.13 36.71
CA HIS A 257 -29.23 -21.87 37.42
C HIS A 257 -29.33 -20.58 38.27
N PRO A 258 -28.81 -20.54 39.52
CA PRO A 258 -28.90 -19.34 40.36
C PRO A 258 -28.34 -18.07 39.69
N ALA A 259 -27.28 -18.22 38.89
CA ALA A 259 -26.69 -17.11 38.14
C ALA A 259 -27.54 -16.62 36.94
N SER A 260 -28.41 -17.45 36.35
CA SER A 260 -29.28 -17.06 35.23
C SER A 260 -30.62 -16.46 35.68
N THR A 261 -30.94 -16.61 36.96
CA THR A 261 -32.18 -16.12 37.60
C THR A 261 -31.98 -14.85 38.43
N ASP A 262 -30.79 -14.27 38.39
CA ASP A 262 -30.48 -13.03 39.11
C ASP A 262 -31.40 -11.87 38.66
N PRO A 263 -32.05 -11.16 39.60
CA PRO A 263 -33.03 -10.12 39.29
C PRO A 263 -32.42 -8.91 38.56
N GLY A 264 -31.12 -8.64 38.71
CA GLY A 264 -30.43 -7.51 38.07
C GLY A 264 -30.26 -7.65 36.56
N LEU A 265 -30.33 -8.88 36.02
CA LEU A 265 -30.14 -9.13 34.58
C LEU A 265 -31.25 -8.55 33.71
N VAL A 266 -32.50 -8.55 34.19
CA VAL A 266 -33.66 -8.07 33.41
C VAL A 266 -33.61 -6.55 33.21
N PRO A 267 -33.48 -5.71 34.27
CA PRO A 267 -33.32 -4.27 34.12
C PRO A 267 -32.11 -3.89 33.27
N LEU A 268 -30.96 -4.56 33.49
CA LEU A 268 -29.74 -4.27 32.74
C LEU A 268 -29.88 -4.55 31.23
N THR A 269 -30.57 -5.64 30.88
CA THR A 269 -30.89 -5.96 29.47
C THR A 269 -31.75 -4.87 28.82
N PHE A 270 -32.79 -4.42 29.53
CA PHE A 270 -33.68 -3.36 29.04
C PHE A 270 -32.93 -2.05 28.85
N GLN A 271 -32.15 -1.64 29.86
CA GLN A 271 -31.36 -0.41 29.83
C GLN A 271 -30.34 -0.41 28.68
N PHE A 272 -29.68 -1.53 28.42
CA PHE A 272 -28.74 -1.66 27.30
C PHE A 272 -29.43 -1.45 25.95
N LEU A 273 -30.62 -2.04 25.75
CA LEU A 273 -31.38 -1.89 24.50
C LEU A 273 -31.92 -0.46 24.34
N GLU A 274 -32.41 0.16 25.42
CA GLU A 274 -32.87 1.55 25.42
C GLU A 274 -31.72 2.51 25.07
N PHE A 275 -30.53 2.26 25.63
CA PHE A 275 -29.33 3.01 25.32
C PHE A 275 -28.95 2.91 23.83
N GLY A 276 -29.10 1.72 23.23
CA GLY A 276 -28.92 1.52 21.80
C GLY A 276 -29.85 2.41 20.96
N GLU A 277 -31.13 2.49 21.31
CA GLU A 277 -32.11 3.36 20.63
C GLU A 277 -31.85 4.85 20.87
N TYR A 278 -31.31 5.22 22.03
CA TYR A 278 -30.84 6.58 22.30
C TYR A 278 -29.68 6.98 21.36
N ILE A 279 -28.63 6.17 21.26
CA ILE A 279 -27.50 6.48 20.37
C ILE A 279 -27.96 6.54 18.91
N LYS A 280 -28.85 5.64 18.49
CA LYS A 280 -29.38 5.60 17.11
C LYS A 280 -30.06 6.90 16.69
N ARG A 281 -30.71 7.63 17.62
CA ARG A 281 -31.28 8.96 17.36
C ARG A 281 -30.19 10.01 17.05
N GLY A 282 -29.04 9.94 17.73
CA GLY A 282 -27.92 10.86 17.55
C GLY A 282 -27.02 10.53 16.35
N ALA A 283 -26.86 9.25 16.03
CA ALA A 283 -26.05 8.73 14.93
C ALA A 283 -26.79 7.60 14.20
N PRO A 284 -27.66 7.91 13.23
CA PRO A 284 -28.50 6.89 12.60
C PRO A 284 -27.67 5.85 11.83
N TRP A 285 -27.92 4.57 12.10
CA TRP A 285 -27.42 3.44 11.32
C TRP A 285 -28.57 2.60 10.76
N LYS A 286 -28.29 1.85 9.68
CA LYS A 286 -29.25 0.90 9.11
C LYS A 286 -29.31 -0.34 10.00
N SER A 287 -30.42 -0.51 10.72
CA SER A 287 -30.77 -1.80 11.34
C SER A 287 -31.16 -2.77 10.23
N ARG A 288 -30.56 -3.97 10.22
CA ARG A 288 -31.02 -5.11 9.42
C ARG A 288 -31.96 -5.96 10.26
N ASP A 289 -32.85 -6.70 9.61
CA ASP A 289 -33.71 -7.68 10.26
C ASP A 289 -32.87 -8.76 10.96
N VAL A 290 -33.38 -9.23 12.09
CA VAL A 290 -32.76 -10.32 12.85
C VAL A 290 -32.75 -11.56 11.94
N PRO A 291 -31.65 -12.33 11.86
CA PRO A 291 -31.63 -13.61 11.15
C PRO A 291 -32.76 -14.52 11.62
N GLU A 292 -33.33 -15.29 10.69
CA GLU A 292 -34.34 -16.29 11.03
C GLU A 292 -33.71 -17.36 11.94
N VAL A 293 -34.44 -17.77 12.97
CA VAL A 293 -33.98 -18.80 13.91
C VAL A 293 -34.02 -20.14 13.18
N VAL A 294 -32.91 -20.88 13.23
CA VAL A 294 -32.81 -22.24 12.69
C VAL A 294 -33.89 -23.14 13.31
N SER A 295 -34.43 -24.10 12.56
CA SER A 295 -35.45 -25.02 13.09
C SER A 295 -34.90 -25.90 14.21
N ALA A 296 -35.75 -26.39 15.12
CA ALA A 296 -35.31 -27.24 16.24
C ALA A 296 -34.61 -28.54 15.78
N GLU A 297 -35.08 -29.12 14.67
CA GLU A 297 -34.48 -30.32 14.07
C GLU A 297 -33.08 -30.03 13.50
N GLU A 298 -32.95 -28.92 12.76
CA GLU A 298 -31.67 -28.49 12.19
C GLU A 298 -30.67 -28.06 13.26
N PHE A 299 -31.12 -27.37 14.32
CA PHE A 299 -30.29 -27.05 15.49
C PHE A 299 -29.75 -28.32 16.16
N THR A 300 -30.60 -29.32 16.36
CA THR A 300 -30.21 -30.60 16.96
C THR A 300 -29.16 -31.33 16.12
N THR A 301 -29.32 -31.32 14.80
CA THR A 301 -28.36 -31.89 13.85
C THR A 301 -27.01 -31.17 13.93
N LEU A 302 -27.01 -29.84 13.86
CA LEU A 302 -25.80 -29.00 13.92
C LEU A 302 -25.03 -29.18 15.25
N VAL A 303 -25.75 -29.38 16.36
CA VAL A 303 -25.17 -29.62 17.68
C VAL A 303 -24.58 -31.04 17.80
N ARG A 304 -25.27 -32.07 17.31
CA ARG A 304 -24.85 -33.48 17.42
C ARG A 304 -23.64 -33.83 16.56
N ASP A 305 -23.52 -33.21 15.39
CA ASP A 305 -22.42 -33.46 14.43
C ASP A 305 -21.07 -32.84 14.86
N HIS A 306 -20.93 -32.47 16.14
CA HIS A 306 -19.71 -31.95 16.76
C HIS A 306 -19.11 -30.72 16.06
N GLY A 307 -19.92 -29.72 15.71
CA GLY A 307 -19.51 -28.31 15.55
C GLY A 307 -18.31 -28.02 14.64
N ARG A 308 -17.85 -28.99 13.82
CA ARG A 308 -16.66 -28.84 12.98
C ARG A 308 -16.97 -28.26 11.60
N ASP A 309 -18.23 -28.30 11.19
CA ASP A 309 -18.74 -27.68 9.96
C ASP A 309 -20.19 -27.17 10.15
N ALA A 310 -20.50 -26.51 11.27
CA ALA A 310 -21.83 -25.92 11.47
C ALA A 310 -22.10 -24.83 10.40
N GLY A 311 -23.03 -25.07 9.49
CA GLY A 311 -23.40 -24.17 8.40
C GLY A 311 -23.91 -22.80 8.84
N ASP A 312 -24.39 -22.68 10.08
CA ASP A 312 -24.79 -21.40 10.70
C ASP A 312 -23.80 -20.96 11.81
N GLY A 313 -23.12 -19.83 11.54
CA GLY A 313 -22.17 -19.22 12.48
C GLY A 313 -22.79 -18.67 13.77
N TRP A 314 -24.12 -18.51 13.87
CA TRP A 314 -24.79 -18.13 15.11
C TRP A 314 -25.01 -19.31 16.06
N VAL A 315 -25.37 -20.48 15.53
CA VAL A 315 -25.50 -21.71 16.32
C VAL A 315 -24.14 -22.07 16.93
N GLY A 316 -23.06 -22.00 16.13
CA GLY A 316 -21.70 -22.22 16.62
C GLY A 316 -21.29 -21.27 17.75
N GLN A 317 -21.61 -19.98 17.64
CA GLN A 317 -21.34 -19.00 18.71
C GLN A 317 -22.12 -19.29 20.00
N PHE A 318 -23.36 -19.75 19.88
CA PHE A 318 -24.16 -20.14 21.04
C PHE A 318 -23.60 -21.40 21.73
N VAL A 319 -23.22 -22.42 20.95
CA VAL A 319 -22.59 -23.64 21.46
C VAL A 319 -21.26 -23.33 22.17
N ASP A 320 -20.43 -22.44 21.59
CA ASP A 320 -19.18 -22.00 22.21
C ASP A 320 -19.42 -21.23 23.54
N LEU A 321 -20.49 -20.43 23.59
CA LEU A 321 -20.92 -19.70 24.78
C LEU A 321 -21.39 -20.66 25.89
N ASP A 322 -22.28 -21.61 25.54
CA ASP A 322 -22.80 -22.65 26.43
C ASP A 322 -21.65 -23.50 27.00
N ALA A 323 -20.77 -24.01 26.13
CA ALA A 323 -19.62 -24.80 26.55
C ALA A 323 -18.67 -24.03 27.47
N SER A 324 -18.49 -22.72 27.25
CA SER A 324 -17.64 -21.88 28.08
C SER A 324 -18.25 -21.60 29.46
N MET A 325 -19.56 -21.39 29.53
CA MET A 325 -20.28 -21.18 30.78
C MET A 325 -20.49 -22.48 31.56
N ALA A 326 -20.76 -23.60 30.88
CA ALA A 326 -20.84 -24.92 31.47
C ALA A 326 -19.53 -25.30 32.19
N ARG A 327 -18.38 -24.97 31.59
CA ARG A 327 -17.06 -25.13 32.25
C ARG A 327 -16.92 -24.30 33.52
N LEU A 328 -17.38 -23.04 33.52
CA LEU A 328 -17.32 -22.16 34.70
C LEU A 328 -18.27 -22.62 35.82
N ALA A 329 -19.47 -23.04 35.46
CA ALA A 329 -20.49 -23.52 36.39
C ALA A 329 -20.31 -25.00 36.77
N GLN A 330 -19.32 -25.70 36.20
CA GLN A 330 -19.10 -27.14 36.38
C GLN A 330 -20.36 -27.98 36.08
N VAL A 331 -21.09 -27.60 35.04
CA VAL A 331 -22.28 -28.29 34.53
C VAL A 331 -21.94 -29.00 33.21
N GLU A 332 -22.69 -30.04 32.87
CA GLU A 332 -22.57 -30.70 31.57
C GLU A 332 -23.08 -29.77 30.45
N PRO A 333 -22.27 -29.48 29.42
CA PRO A 333 -22.68 -28.61 28.32
C PRO A 333 -23.83 -29.26 27.53
N LEU A 334 -24.80 -28.46 27.10
CA LEU A 334 -25.95 -28.92 26.31
C LEU A 334 -26.72 -30.13 26.91
N ALA A 335 -26.79 -30.21 28.25
CA ALA A 335 -27.43 -31.33 28.96
C ALA A 335 -28.91 -31.56 28.56
N ASP A 336 -29.62 -30.48 28.24
CA ASP A 336 -30.98 -30.49 27.70
C ASP A 336 -31.00 -29.70 26.38
N ILE A 337 -31.21 -30.41 25.26
CA ILE A 337 -31.20 -29.83 23.91
C ILE A 337 -32.44 -28.94 23.68
N ASP A 338 -33.58 -29.28 24.27
CA ASP A 338 -34.81 -28.50 24.12
C ASP A 338 -34.69 -27.17 24.88
N ASP A 339 -34.12 -27.21 26.09
CA ASP A 339 -33.75 -26.00 26.84
C ASP A 339 -32.70 -25.16 26.08
N ALA A 340 -31.66 -25.80 25.54
CA ALA A 340 -30.64 -25.13 24.75
C ALA A 340 -31.22 -24.41 23.52
N TYR A 341 -32.16 -25.05 22.82
CA TYR A 341 -32.86 -24.44 21.68
C TYR A 341 -33.72 -23.24 22.11
N GLN A 342 -34.46 -23.35 23.22
CA GLN A 342 -35.22 -22.21 23.76
C GLN A 342 -34.31 -21.05 24.13
N ARG A 343 -33.18 -21.31 24.78
CA ARG A 343 -32.18 -20.29 25.13
C ARG A 343 -31.58 -19.66 23.87
N TYR A 344 -31.22 -20.45 22.87
CA TYR A 344 -30.71 -19.98 21.58
C TYR A 344 -31.71 -19.05 20.85
N SER A 345 -32.98 -19.46 20.74
CA SER A 345 -34.02 -18.68 20.05
C SER A 345 -34.29 -17.31 20.71
N GLN A 346 -34.11 -17.22 22.03
CA GLN A 346 -34.21 -15.95 22.77
C GLN A 346 -32.91 -15.13 22.74
N TRP A 347 -31.76 -15.80 22.72
CA TRP A 347 -30.45 -15.17 22.69
C TRP A 347 -30.16 -14.49 21.35
N LEU A 348 -30.50 -15.13 20.23
CA LEU A 348 -30.15 -14.65 18.89
C LEU A 348 -30.63 -13.21 18.61
N PRO A 349 -31.90 -12.83 18.86
CA PRO A 349 -32.36 -11.46 18.67
C PRO A 349 -31.62 -10.42 19.53
N PHE A 350 -31.28 -10.78 20.77
CA PHE A 350 -30.51 -9.91 21.66
C PHE A 350 -29.06 -9.76 21.18
N ALA A 351 -28.37 -10.88 20.97
CA ALA A 351 -26.96 -10.91 20.56
C ALA A 351 -26.75 -10.16 19.24
N TYR A 352 -27.66 -10.35 18.28
CA TYR A 352 -27.64 -9.65 17.01
C TYR A 352 -27.77 -8.12 17.18
N ARG A 353 -28.74 -7.65 17.96
CA ARG A 353 -28.92 -6.21 18.25
C ARG A 353 -27.75 -5.63 19.02
N ALA A 354 -27.23 -6.35 20.01
CA ALA A 354 -26.08 -5.93 20.79
C ALA A 354 -24.83 -5.75 19.91
N GLN A 355 -24.59 -6.70 18.99
CA GLN A 355 -23.51 -6.60 18.01
C GLN A 355 -23.71 -5.40 17.07
N GLN A 356 -24.93 -5.15 16.58
CA GLN A 356 -25.21 -3.97 15.75
C GLN A 356 -24.89 -2.66 16.48
N ILE A 357 -25.30 -2.54 17.75
CA ILE A 357 -25.03 -1.37 18.60
C ILE A 357 -23.51 -1.18 18.76
N ALA A 358 -22.80 -2.21 19.21
CA ALA A 358 -21.36 -2.13 19.44
C ALA A 358 -20.56 -1.81 18.15
N LEU A 359 -20.94 -2.40 17.01
CA LEU A 359 -20.31 -2.12 15.71
C LEU A 359 -20.62 -0.71 15.21
N ALA A 360 -21.83 -0.20 15.41
CA ALA A 360 -22.21 1.15 15.01
C ALA A 360 -21.43 2.21 15.82
N VAL A 361 -21.37 2.04 17.15
CA VAL A 361 -20.61 2.93 18.04
C VAL A 361 -19.11 2.84 17.75
N SER A 362 -18.57 1.63 17.56
CA SER A 362 -17.17 1.43 17.15
C SER A 362 -16.85 2.15 15.83
N LYS A 363 -17.74 2.03 14.84
CA LYS A 363 -17.59 2.69 13.55
C LYS A 363 -17.61 4.21 13.72
N ASP A 364 -18.57 4.75 14.46
CA ASP A 364 -18.72 6.20 14.62
C ASP A 364 -17.54 6.83 15.37
N LEU A 365 -17.12 6.22 16.47
CA LEU A 365 -15.97 6.62 17.28
C LEU A 365 -14.61 6.24 16.66
N ASP A 366 -14.61 5.62 15.48
CA ASP A 366 -13.40 5.20 14.77
C ASP A 366 -12.46 4.32 15.62
N TYR A 367 -13.07 3.49 16.49
CA TYR A 367 -12.40 2.61 17.44
C TYR A 367 -11.72 1.45 16.71
N GLN A 368 -10.45 1.16 17.02
CA GLN A 368 -9.61 0.19 16.30
C GLN A 368 -8.91 -0.77 17.26
N PRO A 369 -9.60 -1.81 17.76
CA PRO A 369 -9.01 -2.71 18.71
C PRO A 369 -7.88 -3.52 18.06
N ALA A 370 -6.81 -3.78 18.82
CA ALA A 370 -5.82 -4.80 18.49
C ALA A 370 -5.58 -5.70 19.71
N ILE A 371 -5.82 -7.00 19.54
CA ILE A 371 -5.70 -8.02 20.59
C ILE A 371 -4.59 -8.96 20.15
N VAL A 372 -3.38 -8.80 20.72
CA VAL A 372 -2.13 -9.47 20.28
C VAL A 372 -2.06 -10.95 20.72
N THR A 373 -3.21 -11.59 20.92
CA THR A 373 -3.34 -12.99 21.32
C THR A 373 -4.09 -13.75 20.24
N ASP A 374 -3.50 -14.83 19.73
CA ASP A 374 -4.11 -15.67 18.69
C ASP A 374 -5.32 -16.47 19.23
N ARG A 375 -5.38 -16.63 20.55
CA ARG A 375 -6.40 -17.36 21.31
C ARG A 375 -6.81 -16.55 22.54
N PRO A 376 -8.05 -16.71 23.04
CA PRO A 376 -8.46 -16.07 24.28
C PRO A 376 -7.63 -16.65 25.43
N ILE A 377 -6.75 -15.83 26.00
CA ILE A 377 -6.02 -16.15 27.23
C ILE A 377 -7.05 -16.20 28.34
N SER A 378 -7.23 -17.38 28.90
CA SER A 378 -8.14 -17.60 30.01
C SER A 378 -7.37 -18.02 31.25
N LEU A 379 -7.75 -17.49 32.41
CA LEU A 379 -7.31 -18.00 33.71
C LEU A 379 -7.61 -19.50 33.91
N LEU A 380 -8.49 -20.07 33.08
CA LEU A 380 -8.96 -21.44 33.17
C LEU A 380 -8.02 -22.46 32.50
N HIS A 381 -7.14 -22.04 31.57
CA HIS A 381 -6.22 -22.95 30.89
C HIS A 381 -4.84 -22.87 31.54
N SER A 382 -4.33 -24.00 32.04
CA SER A 382 -3.03 -24.07 32.71
C SER A 382 -1.85 -23.64 31.82
N HIS A 383 -2.00 -23.76 30.49
CA HIS A 383 -1.03 -23.36 29.47
C HIS A 383 -0.92 -21.83 29.31
N ASP A 384 -1.95 -21.08 29.69
CA ASP A 384 -2.06 -19.63 29.52
C ASP A 384 -1.40 -18.85 30.68
N THR A 385 -1.02 -19.54 31.75
CA THR A 385 -0.35 -18.98 32.94
C THR A 385 1.03 -18.37 32.64
N LEU A 386 1.70 -18.85 31.60
CA LEU A 386 3.01 -18.32 31.17
C LEU A 386 2.85 -17.03 30.34
N ALA A 387 1.81 -16.96 29.51
CA ALA A 387 1.42 -15.76 28.78
C ALA A 387 0.93 -14.65 29.73
N MET A 388 0.20 -15.04 30.78
CA MET A 388 -0.21 -14.17 31.90
C MET A 388 0.99 -13.50 32.58
N GLN A 389 2.05 -14.26 32.91
CA GLN A 389 3.26 -13.71 33.54
C GLN A 389 3.97 -12.69 32.65
N THR A 390 3.94 -12.88 31.33
CA THR A 390 4.56 -11.95 30.36
C THR A 390 3.75 -10.66 30.23
N VAL A 391 2.43 -10.74 30.20
CA VAL A 391 1.54 -9.57 30.13
C VAL A 391 1.61 -8.73 31.43
N LEU A 392 1.57 -9.38 32.59
CA LEU A 392 1.70 -8.71 33.90
C LEU A 392 3.08 -8.07 34.10
N ALA A 393 4.15 -8.68 33.58
CA ALA A 393 5.49 -8.09 33.60
C ALA A 393 5.57 -6.81 32.76
N GLU A 394 4.86 -6.73 31.62
CA GLU A 394 4.83 -5.53 30.78
C GLU A 394 3.92 -4.40 31.33
N GLU A 395 2.82 -4.70 32.02
CA GLU A 395 1.94 -3.68 32.64
C GLU A 395 2.63 -2.87 33.75
N SER A 396 3.63 -3.45 34.41
CA SER A 396 4.41 -2.76 35.42
C SER A 396 5.31 -1.63 34.87
N SER A 397 5.46 -1.53 33.54
CA SER A 397 6.17 -0.43 32.86
C SER A 397 5.19 0.62 32.31
N PRO A 398 5.41 1.93 32.53
CA PRO A 398 4.55 2.97 31.99
C PRO A 398 4.47 2.82 30.46
N VAL A 399 3.25 2.62 29.94
CA VAL A 399 2.92 2.40 28.53
C VAL A 399 3.63 3.45 27.67
N ARG A 400 4.78 3.08 27.10
CA ARG A 400 5.40 3.89 26.06
C ARG A 400 4.58 3.68 24.79
N PRO A 401 4.21 4.73 24.04
CA PRO A 401 3.67 4.55 22.71
C PRO A 401 4.63 3.67 21.92
N GLN A 402 4.13 2.55 21.42
CA GLN A 402 4.90 1.54 20.71
C GLN A 402 5.77 2.25 19.66
N PRO A 403 7.11 2.16 19.77
CA PRO A 403 7.98 2.76 18.79
C PRO A 403 7.65 2.17 17.42
N ASP A 404 7.74 3.01 16.40
CA ASP A 404 7.69 2.61 15.00
C ASP A 404 8.59 1.35 14.82
N PRO A 405 8.07 0.18 14.43
CA PRO A 405 8.87 -1.04 14.35
C PRO A 405 10.06 -0.88 13.39
N ALA A 406 9.96 0.03 12.42
CA ALA A 406 11.05 0.43 11.53
C ALA A 406 12.14 1.32 12.19
N ARG A 407 11.91 1.89 13.38
CA ARG A 407 12.92 2.59 14.20
C ARG A 407 13.61 1.71 15.22
N GLU A 408 13.04 0.53 15.47
CA GLU A 408 13.46 -0.37 16.53
C GLU A 408 14.53 -1.38 16.06
N LEU A 409 14.92 -1.32 14.79
CA LEU A 409 16.12 -2.02 14.30
C LEU A 409 17.35 -1.55 15.09
N PRO A 410 18.34 -2.43 15.31
CA PRO A 410 19.43 -2.14 16.23
C PRO A 410 20.19 -0.93 15.69
N ALA A 411 20.13 0.18 16.42
CA ALA A 411 21.14 1.20 16.28
C ALA A 411 22.45 0.55 16.78
N PRO A 412 23.54 0.53 15.99
CA PRO A 412 24.79 -0.06 16.42
C PRO A 412 25.21 0.57 17.76
N ALA A 413 25.75 -0.25 18.67
CA ALA A 413 26.27 0.23 19.93
C ALA A 413 27.37 1.28 19.65
N GLY A 414 27.06 2.55 19.87
CA GLY A 414 27.95 3.64 19.55
C GLY A 414 27.39 5.01 19.96
N SER A 415 28.22 6.04 19.76
CA SER A 415 27.91 7.44 20.06
C SER A 415 26.61 7.91 19.39
N ARG A 416 25.98 8.99 19.89
CA ARG A 416 24.76 9.58 19.26
C ARG A 416 24.92 9.81 17.76
N LEU A 417 26.14 10.11 17.30
CA LEU A 417 26.50 10.24 15.88
C LEU A 417 26.34 8.93 15.12
N SER A 418 26.83 7.80 15.63
CA SER A 418 26.68 6.49 14.97
C SER A 418 25.21 6.06 14.81
N ARG A 419 24.35 6.43 15.77
CA ARG A 419 22.89 6.22 15.70
C ARG A 419 22.23 7.11 14.66
N TRP A 420 22.68 8.37 14.54
CA TRP A 420 22.22 9.27 13.50
C TRP A 420 22.61 8.76 12.11
N TRP A 421 23.87 8.37 11.91
CA TRP A 421 24.37 7.83 10.64
C TRP A 421 23.71 6.51 10.24
N SER A 422 23.49 5.58 11.17
CA SER A 422 22.74 4.33 10.89
C SER A 422 21.26 4.59 10.60
N SER A 423 20.62 5.56 11.27
CA SER A 423 19.24 5.95 10.93
C SER A 423 19.12 6.57 9.53
N LEU A 424 20.14 7.32 9.13
CA LEU A 424 20.25 7.83 7.77
C LEU A 424 20.54 6.70 6.78
N ASP A 425 21.44 5.77 7.11
CA ASP A 425 21.77 4.62 6.28
C ASP A 425 20.54 3.73 6.04
N LEU A 426 19.71 3.51 7.05
CA LEU A 426 18.43 2.78 6.94
C LEU A 426 17.39 3.52 6.09
N ARG A 427 17.28 4.85 6.25
CA ARG A 427 16.36 5.66 5.44
C ARG A 427 16.83 5.76 3.99
N HIS A 428 18.13 5.86 3.78
CA HIS A 428 18.72 5.95 2.45
C HIS A 428 18.75 4.59 1.75
N SER A 429 18.96 3.47 2.45
CA SER A 429 18.90 2.13 1.86
C SER A 429 17.51 1.77 1.36
N GLN A 430 16.45 2.29 2.02
CA GLN A 430 15.07 2.18 1.54
C GLN A 430 14.81 2.97 0.26
N VAL A 431 15.56 4.05 0.01
CA VAL A 431 15.42 4.86 -1.21
C VAL A 431 16.34 4.30 -2.29
N ASP A 432 17.61 4.07 -1.98
CA ASP A 432 18.70 3.63 -2.85
C ASP A 432 19.47 2.44 -2.22
N PRO A 433 19.04 1.20 -2.46
CA PRO A 433 19.67 0.03 -1.83
C PRO A 433 21.16 -0.07 -2.15
N GLY A 434 21.97 -0.12 -1.10
CA GLY A 434 23.43 -0.28 -1.20
C GLY A 434 24.16 0.91 -1.84
N TYR A 435 23.49 2.07 -1.93
CA TYR A 435 23.98 3.27 -2.61
C TYR A 435 24.30 3.05 -4.09
N ALA A 436 23.56 2.16 -4.76
CA ALA A 436 23.82 1.81 -6.15
C ALA A 436 23.71 3.03 -7.07
N ARG A 437 22.63 3.80 -6.96
CA ARG A 437 22.40 5.00 -7.78
C ARG A 437 23.30 6.15 -7.37
N LEU A 438 23.52 6.34 -6.07
CA LEU A 438 24.45 7.34 -5.53
C LEU A 438 25.86 7.10 -6.10
N ARG A 439 26.38 5.87 -6.03
CA ARG A 439 27.71 5.54 -6.58
C ARG A 439 27.77 5.71 -8.09
N ALA A 440 26.73 5.29 -8.82
CA ALA A 440 26.68 5.48 -10.27
C ALA A 440 26.74 6.97 -10.63
N ALA A 441 25.97 7.81 -9.93
CA ALA A 441 25.96 9.26 -10.14
C ALA A 441 27.29 9.91 -9.73
N SER A 442 27.89 9.52 -8.60
CA SER A 442 29.21 10.01 -8.18
C SER A 442 30.30 9.63 -9.18
N ARG A 443 30.28 8.42 -9.74
CA ARG A 443 31.22 8.02 -10.82
C ARG A 443 31.05 8.88 -12.05
N ALA A 444 29.81 9.12 -12.49
CA ALA A 444 29.53 9.94 -13.66
C ALA A 444 30.05 11.38 -13.49
N VAL A 445 29.81 12.00 -12.32
CA VAL A 445 30.30 13.35 -12.00
C VAL A 445 31.82 13.37 -11.93
N LEU A 446 32.44 12.46 -11.17
CA LEU A 446 33.89 12.43 -11.00
C LEU A 446 34.60 12.17 -12.33
N ALA A 447 34.10 11.24 -13.15
CA ALA A 447 34.64 10.98 -14.48
C ALA A 447 34.50 12.20 -15.40
N ALA A 448 33.35 12.88 -15.39
CA ALA A 448 33.13 14.06 -16.23
C ALA A 448 34.04 15.23 -15.83
N VAL A 449 34.07 15.57 -14.53
CA VAL A 449 34.83 16.72 -14.01
C VAL A 449 36.33 16.47 -14.14
N SER A 450 36.82 15.28 -13.77
CA SER A 450 38.25 14.96 -13.90
C SER A 450 38.70 14.89 -15.36
N ALA A 451 37.90 14.34 -16.27
CA ALA A 451 38.23 14.28 -17.70
C ALA A 451 38.29 15.68 -18.33
N ALA A 452 37.32 16.54 -18.04
CA ALA A 452 37.31 17.92 -18.52
C ALA A 452 38.49 18.72 -17.95
N LEU A 453 38.73 18.64 -16.65
CA LEU A 453 39.82 19.37 -15.98
C LEU A 453 41.20 18.90 -16.48
N LEU A 454 41.41 17.59 -16.58
CA LEU A 454 42.69 17.03 -17.02
C LEU A 454 43.02 17.43 -18.45
N LEU A 455 42.03 17.37 -19.36
CA LEU A 455 42.25 17.80 -20.74
C LEU A 455 42.44 19.33 -20.84
N TYR A 456 41.67 20.12 -20.08
CA TYR A 456 41.82 21.57 -20.05
C TYR A 456 43.24 21.98 -19.62
N LEU A 457 43.73 21.44 -18.50
CA LEU A 457 45.07 21.73 -17.99
C LEU A 457 46.17 21.29 -18.98
N PHE A 458 45.99 20.15 -19.64
CA PHE A 458 46.93 19.68 -20.67
C PHE A 458 46.97 20.61 -21.88
N LEU A 459 45.81 21.03 -22.38
CA LEU A 459 45.68 21.92 -23.52
C LEU A 459 46.23 23.32 -23.23
N ASP A 460 45.92 23.86 -22.04
CA ASP A 460 46.46 25.13 -21.54
C ASP A 460 48.00 25.09 -21.44
N ALA A 461 48.57 24.02 -20.88
CA ALA A 461 50.03 23.84 -20.80
C ALA A 461 50.70 23.74 -22.18
N THR A 462 50.00 23.30 -23.21
CA THR A 462 50.50 23.25 -24.60
C THR A 462 50.27 24.55 -25.39
N GLY A 463 49.75 25.60 -24.74
CA GLY A 463 49.43 26.88 -25.38
C GLY A 463 48.26 26.82 -26.36
N ARG A 464 47.46 25.74 -26.31
CA ARG A 464 46.27 25.53 -27.15
C ARG A 464 45.03 25.65 -26.27
N THR A 465 44.56 26.87 -26.00
CA THR A 465 43.37 27.08 -25.17
C THR A 465 42.09 26.70 -25.92
N ALA A 466 41.62 25.46 -25.77
CA ALA A 466 40.38 24.99 -26.37
C ALA A 466 39.45 24.39 -25.31
N LEU A 467 38.58 25.24 -24.75
CA LEU A 467 37.59 24.88 -23.72
C LEU A 467 36.51 23.91 -24.26
N GLN A 468 36.21 23.95 -25.57
CA GLN A 468 35.23 23.08 -26.23
C GLN A 468 35.63 21.59 -26.22
N PRO A 469 36.85 21.18 -26.63
CA PRO A 469 37.35 19.81 -26.44
C PRO A 469 37.30 19.32 -24.99
N ALA A 470 37.58 20.17 -24.00
CA ALA A 470 37.51 19.82 -22.58
C ALA A 470 36.08 19.50 -22.13
N ILE A 471 35.10 20.28 -22.55
CA ILE A 471 33.68 19.99 -22.31
C ILE A 471 33.27 18.67 -22.96
N PHE A 472 33.67 18.44 -24.22
CA PHE A 472 33.40 17.17 -24.91
C PHE A 472 34.03 15.98 -24.19
N CYS A 473 35.26 16.14 -23.66
CA CYS A 473 35.95 15.14 -22.84
C CYS A 473 35.13 14.76 -21.59
N GLY A 474 34.61 15.76 -20.87
CA GLY A 474 33.75 15.54 -19.72
C GLY A 474 32.43 14.84 -20.08
N PHE A 475 31.81 15.21 -21.19
CA PHE A 475 30.60 14.56 -21.69
C PHE A 475 30.83 13.10 -22.08
N VAL A 476 31.93 12.80 -22.79
CA VAL A 476 32.32 11.42 -23.12
C VAL A 476 32.62 10.63 -21.84
N GLY A 477 33.30 11.22 -20.87
CA GLY A 477 33.54 10.63 -19.55
C GLY A 477 32.24 10.24 -18.86
N MET A 478 31.27 11.16 -18.80
CA MET A 478 29.93 10.91 -18.25
C MET A 478 29.24 9.73 -18.95
N LEU A 479 29.12 9.76 -20.29
CA LEU A 479 28.41 8.73 -21.06
C LEU A 479 29.06 7.35 -20.91
N SER A 480 30.39 7.30 -20.89
CA SER A 480 31.17 6.06 -20.84
C SER A 480 31.02 5.31 -19.52
N THR A 481 30.71 6.01 -18.42
CA THR A 481 30.43 5.33 -17.12
C THR A 481 29.21 4.40 -17.18
N GLY A 482 28.26 4.67 -18.08
CA GLY A 482 27.05 3.85 -18.26
C GLY A 482 27.18 2.74 -19.30
N ALA A 483 28.32 2.60 -19.96
CA ALA A 483 28.50 1.72 -21.12
C ALA A 483 28.93 0.27 -20.78
N SER A 484 29.11 -0.06 -19.50
CA SER A 484 29.59 -1.36 -19.02
C SER A 484 28.52 -2.47 -19.09
N GLY A 485 28.17 -2.92 -20.28
CA GLY A 485 27.15 -3.95 -20.52
C GLY A 485 27.68 -5.39 -20.62
N GLY A 486 28.87 -5.69 -20.09
CA GLY A 486 29.47 -7.02 -20.18
C GLY A 486 28.91 -8.00 -19.15
N THR A 487 28.74 -9.27 -19.54
CA THR A 487 28.20 -10.36 -18.71
C THR A 487 29.16 -10.79 -17.59
N THR A 488 30.47 -10.67 -17.82
CA THR A 488 31.53 -10.92 -16.83
C THR A 488 32.23 -9.61 -16.46
N PRO A 489 32.86 -9.49 -15.27
CA PRO A 489 33.67 -8.33 -14.92
C PRO A 489 34.81 -8.08 -15.92
N ARG A 490 35.37 -9.14 -16.53
CA ARG A 490 36.34 -9.02 -17.62
C ARG A 490 35.69 -8.47 -18.90
N ALA A 491 34.54 -9.00 -19.33
CA ALA A 491 33.83 -8.50 -20.49
C ALA A 491 33.35 -7.05 -20.30
N ALA A 492 32.98 -6.65 -19.08
CA ALA A 492 32.59 -5.29 -18.75
C ALA A 492 33.77 -4.30 -18.88
N ARG A 493 34.97 -4.71 -18.46
CA ARG A 493 36.22 -3.94 -18.68
C ARG A 493 36.53 -3.80 -20.17
N ILE A 494 36.45 -4.90 -20.93
CA ILE A 494 36.69 -4.90 -22.38
C ILE A 494 35.68 -3.97 -23.08
N THR A 495 34.39 -4.10 -22.75
CA THR A 495 33.33 -3.28 -23.35
C THR A 495 33.54 -1.79 -23.04
N SER A 496 33.94 -1.46 -21.80
CA SER A 496 34.23 -0.07 -21.40
C SER A 496 35.39 0.53 -22.20
N ALA A 497 36.43 -0.25 -22.49
CA ALA A 497 37.54 0.19 -23.34
C ALA A 497 37.15 0.28 -24.82
N LEU A 498 36.29 -0.63 -25.30
CA LEU A 498 35.83 -0.67 -26.69
C LEU A 498 35.04 0.59 -27.09
N VAL A 499 34.46 1.33 -26.13
CA VAL A 499 33.69 2.57 -26.36
C VAL A 499 34.48 3.63 -27.13
N VAL A 500 35.82 3.69 -27.00
CA VAL A 500 36.65 4.67 -27.71
C VAL A 500 36.53 4.54 -29.22
N LEU A 501 36.50 3.31 -29.74
CA LEU A 501 36.53 3.05 -31.18
C LEU A 501 35.33 3.64 -31.93
N PRO A 502 34.07 3.34 -31.56
CA PRO A 502 32.93 3.89 -32.28
C PRO A 502 32.78 5.40 -32.05
N ILE A 503 33.22 5.95 -30.91
CA ILE A 503 33.25 7.41 -30.72
C ILE A 503 34.24 8.05 -31.70
N GLY A 504 35.46 7.50 -31.81
CA GLY A 504 36.48 8.02 -32.72
C GLY A 504 36.07 7.96 -34.19
N VAL A 505 35.46 6.84 -34.62
CA VAL A 505 34.93 6.68 -35.99
C VAL A 505 33.90 7.76 -36.29
N VAL A 506 33.00 8.03 -35.36
CA VAL A 506 31.88 8.92 -35.63
C VAL A 506 32.23 10.40 -35.46
N VAL A 507 33.23 10.74 -34.63
CA VAL A 507 33.86 12.08 -34.62
C VAL A 507 34.54 12.35 -35.96
N LEU A 508 35.29 11.38 -36.49
CA LEU A 508 35.97 11.51 -37.80
C LEU A 508 34.97 11.66 -38.94
N LEU A 509 33.95 10.79 -39.01
CA LEU A 509 32.90 10.87 -40.03
C LEU A 509 32.08 12.16 -39.91
N GLY A 510 31.83 12.66 -38.69
CA GLY A 510 31.16 13.93 -38.47
C GLY A 510 31.93 15.13 -39.02
N ALA A 511 33.25 15.14 -38.85
CA ALA A 511 34.11 16.19 -39.39
C ALA A 511 34.29 16.11 -40.92
N LEU A 512 34.28 14.90 -41.50
CA LEU A 512 34.38 14.71 -42.96
C LEU A 512 33.13 15.17 -43.72
N VAL A 513 31.98 15.17 -43.05
CA VAL A 513 30.67 15.37 -43.67
C VAL A 513 30.08 16.76 -43.34
N SER A 514 30.73 17.51 -42.46
CA SER A 514 30.26 18.80 -41.90
C SER A 514 29.90 19.85 -42.95
N ASP A 515 30.56 19.85 -44.11
CA ASP A 515 30.31 20.81 -45.21
C ASP A 515 28.99 20.56 -45.97
N SER A 516 28.36 19.38 -45.78
CA SER A 516 27.20 18.96 -46.57
C SER A 516 26.01 18.59 -45.70
N VAL A 517 24.95 19.39 -45.76
CA VAL A 517 23.72 19.20 -44.97
C VAL A 517 23.06 17.85 -45.28
N LEU A 518 23.02 17.45 -46.55
CA LEU A 518 22.39 16.20 -46.99
C LEU A 518 23.10 14.96 -46.43
N LEU A 519 24.43 14.88 -46.59
CA LEU A 519 25.19 13.73 -46.10
C LEU A 519 25.20 13.71 -44.56
N THR A 520 25.20 14.87 -43.91
CA THR A 520 25.06 14.97 -42.45
C THR A 520 23.73 14.38 -41.99
N GLY A 521 22.62 14.74 -42.64
CA GLY A 521 21.29 14.16 -42.36
C GLY A 521 21.23 12.65 -42.58
N VAL A 522 21.79 12.15 -43.69
CA VAL A 522 21.87 10.71 -43.98
C VAL A 522 22.68 9.98 -42.91
N LEU A 523 23.83 10.53 -42.51
CA LEU A 523 24.69 9.92 -41.51
C LEU A 523 24.01 9.84 -40.13
N VAL A 524 23.24 10.86 -39.72
CA VAL A 524 22.42 10.83 -38.49
C VAL A 524 21.42 9.66 -38.52
N VAL A 525 20.72 9.47 -39.65
CA VAL A 525 19.75 8.37 -39.81
C VAL A 525 20.44 7.01 -39.78
N VAL A 526 21.60 6.87 -40.43
CA VAL A 526 22.39 5.62 -40.44
C VAL A 526 22.90 5.30 -39.04
N VAL A 527 23.42 6.29 -38.31
CA VAL A 527 23.90 6.10 -36.92
C VAL A 527 22.75 5.74 -35.98
N ALA A 528 21.56 6.34 -36.16
CA ALA A 528 20.36 5.96 -35.42
C ALA A 528 19.93 4.52 -35.69
N LEU A 529 19.88 4.12 -36.97
CA LEU A 529 19.55 2.75 -37.40
C LEU A 529 20.53 1.74 -36.80
N LEU A 530 21.83 1.94 -37.00
CA LEU A 530 22.86 1.03 -36.51
C LEU A 530 22.92 0.99 -34.98
N GLY A 531 22.70 2.14 -34.32
CA GLY A 531 22.70 2.26 -32.87
C GLY A 531 21.59 1.46 -32.19
N VAL A 532 20.41 1.36 -32.80
CA VAL A 532 19.31 0.51 -32.32
C VAL A 532 19.49 -0.95 -32.77
N TRP A 533 19.90 -1.15 -34.03
CA TRP A 533 20.06 -2.48 -34.62
C TRP A 533 21.14 -3.31 -33.92
N SER A 534 22.22 -2.66 -33.44
CA SER A 534 23.29 -3.32 -32.67
C SER A 534 22.75 -4.03 -31.42
N GLY A 535 21.63 -3.59 -30.85
CA GLY A 535 20.99 -4.24 -29.71
C GLY A 535 20.55 -5.69 -29.96
N ARG A 536 20.44 -6.13 -31.23
CA ARG A 536 20.19 -7.53 -31.59
C ARG A 536 21.25 -8.49 -31.05
N PHE A 537 22.48 -8.03 -30.87
CA PHE A 537 23.60 -8.86 -30.39
C PHE A 537 23.74 -8.87 -28.86
N GLY A 538 22.75 -8.31 -28.15
CA GLY A 538 22.65 -8.31 -26.69
C GLY A 538 22.92 -6.95 -26.02
N PRO A 539 22.83 -6.88 -24.69
CA PRO A 539 22.86 -5.62 -23.92
C PRO A 539 24.12 -4.79 -24.12
N ARG A 540 25.29 -5.44 -24.26
CA ARG A 540 26.59 -4.79 -24.52
C ARG A 540 26.59 -3.94 -25.80
N TRP A 541 25.94 -4.43 -26.86
CA TRP A 541 25.93 -3.76 -28.16
C TRP A 541 24.85 -2.67 -28.21
N ALA A 542 23.77 -2.83 -27.45
CA ALA A 542 22.77 -1.80 -27.23
C ALA A 542 23.32 -0.60 -26.42
N SER A 543 24.20 -0.83 -25.44
CA SER A 543 24.86 0.27 -24.72
C SER A 543 25.83 1.03 -25.61
N LEU A 544 26.68 0.31 -26.37
CA LEU A 544 27.60 0.89 -27.35
C LEU A 544 26.85 1.74 -28.37
N GLY A 545 25.81 1.21 -29.00
CA GLY A 545 25.02 1.94 -30.01
C GLY A 545 24.42 3.25 -29.50
N ARG A 546 23.90 3.26 -28.26
CA ARG A 546 23.39 4.49 -27.62
C ARG A 546 24.48 5.52 -27.36
N VAL A 547 25.65 5.10 -26.89
CA VAL A 547 26.79 6.01 -26.65
C VAL A 547 27.28 6.58 -27.98
N THR A 548 27.43 5.74 -29.01
CA THR A 548 27.83 6.16 -30.36
C THR A 548 26.92 7.24 -30.93
N PHE A 549 25.59 7.04 -30.87
CA PHE A 549 24.63 8.05 -31.32
C PHE A 549 24.73 9.36 -30.53
N MET A 550 24.87 9.31 -29.20
CA MET A 550 25.00 10.54 -28.39
C MET A 550 26.31 11.27 -28.64
N SER A 551 27.42 10.56 -28.82
CA SER A 551 28.70 11.16 -29.18
C SER A 551 28.66 11.81 -30.56
N TYR A 552 28.00 11.19 -31.55
CA TYR A 552 27.79 11.78 -32.86
C TYR A 552 26.97 13.07 -32.80
N TYR A 553 25.85 13.00 -32.09
CA TYR A 553 24.95 14.13 -31.94
C TYR A 553 25.67 15.33 -31.30
N PHE A 554 26.59 15.08 -30.36
CA PHE A 554 27.38 16.14 -29.76
C PHE A 554 28.43 16.71 -30.72
N ALA A 555 29.10 15.85 -31.50
CA ALA A 555 30.00 16.26 -32.57
C ALA A 555 29.31 17.17 -33.60
N LEU A 556 28.04 16.87 -33.91
CA LEU A 556 27.19 17.64 -34.82
C LEU A 556 26.86 19.05 -34.29
N ILE A 557 26.56 19.19 -32.99
CA ILE A 557 26.30 20.49 -32.36
C ILE A 557 27.52 21.41 -32.45
N LEU A 558 28.72 20.84 -32.31
CA LEU A 558 29.98 21.57 -32.28
C LEU A 558 30.43 22.07 -33.66
N ARG A 559 29.94 21.49 -34.76
CA ARG A 559 30.39 21.77 -36.15
C ARG A 559 31.92 21.64 -36.30
N LEU A 560 32.41 20.44 -36.03
CA LEU A 560 33.85 20.12 -36.09
C LEU A 560 34.43 20.29 -37.49
N ASP A 561 35.53 21.03 -37.59
CA ASP A 561 36.39 21.04 -38.77
C ASP A 561 37.41 19.89 -38.73
N ILE A 562 37.88 19.45 -39.90
CA ILE A 562 38.86 18.37 -40.03
C ILE A 562 40.16 18.67 -39.26
N SER A 563 40.56 19.95 -39.19
CA SER A 563 41.74 20.40 -38.44
C SER A 563 41.61 20.21 -36.93
N GLU A 564 40.39 20.16 -36.42
CA GLU A 564 40.09 20.00 -34.99
C GLU A 564 39.89 18.55 -34.58
N VAL A 565 39.89 17.58 -35.49
CA VAL A 565 39.62 16.17 -35.15
C VAL A 565 40.58 15.62 -34.08
N LEU A 566 41.85 16.00 -34.12
CA LEU A 566 42.88 15.49 -33.20
C LEU A 566 42.59 15.81 -31.71
N PRO A 567 42.32 17.06 -31.28
CA PRO A 567 41.97 17.33 -29.88
C PRO A 567 40.69 16.62 -29.42
N TYR A 568 39.70 16.41 -30.31
CA TYR A 568 38.48 15.69 -29.97
C TYR A 568 38.66 14.16 -29.89
N LEU A 569 39.58 13.58 -30.66
CA LEU A 569 40.03 12.20 -30.48
C LEU A 569 40.78 12.03 -29.15
N CYS A 570 41.67 12.96 -28.80
CA CYS A 570 42.32 12.99 -27.49
C CYS A 570 41.29 13.09 -26.36
N ALA A 571 40.26 13.94 -26.52
CA ALA A 571 39.15 14.05 -25.58
C ALA A 571 38.37 12.75 -25.42
N ALA A 572 38.12 12.02 -26.51
CA ALA A 572 37.47 10.72 -26.45
C ALA A 572 38.29 9.69 -25.66
N VAL A 573 39.61 9.63 -25.90
CA VAL A 573 40.52 8.73 -25.19
C VAL A 573 40.59 9.07 -23.69
N VAL A 574 40.82 10.34 -23.35
CA VAL A 574 40.91 10.80 -21.95
C VAL A 574 39.59 10.59 -21.21
N GLY A 575 38.46 10.93 -21.85
CA GLY A 575 37.13 10.74 -21.28
C GLY A 575 36.85 9.28 -20.96
N VAL A 576 37.10 8.36 -21.90
CA VAL A 576 36.90 6.92 -21.66
C VAL A 576 37.91 6.38 -20.63
N ALA A 577 39.16 6.86 -20.63
CA ALA A 577 40.16 6.45 -19.65
C ALA A 577 39.78 6.85 -18.21
N MET A 578 39.29 8.08 -18.01
CA MET A 578 38.79 8.51 -16.70
C MET A 578 37.53 7.74 -16.29
N ALA A 579 36.59 7.50 -17.22
CA ALA A 579 35.44 6.66 -16.95
C ALA A 579 35.84 5.23 -16.55
N PHE A 580 36.83 4.64 -17.22
CA PHE A 580 37.39 3.33 -16.90
C PHE A 580 38.03 3.32 -15.50
N LEU A 581 38.84 4.33 -15.18
CA LEU A 581 39.49 4.49 -13.88
C LEU A 581 38.46 4.55 -12.74
N PHE A 582 37.43 5.39 -12.85
CA PHE A 582 36.41 5.51 -11.81
C PHE A 582 35.49 4.29 -11.71
N ASN A 583 35.14 3.66 -12.83
CA ASN A 583 34.20 2.53 -12.82
C ASN A 583 34.84 1.22 -12.34
N HIS A 584 36.13 1.00 -12.64
CA HIS A 584 36.80 -0.29 -12.38
C HIS A 584 37.92 -0.24 -11.34
N VAL A 585 38.53 0.92 -11.07
CA VAL A 585 39.70 1.03 -10.16
C VAL A 585 39.36 1.78 -8.87
N LEU A 586 38.88 3.04 -8.96
CA LEU A 586 38.68 3.90 -7.79
C LEU A 586 37.38 3.61 -7.02
N LEU A 587 36.29 3.34 -7.74
CA LEU A 587 34.97 3.08 -7.14
C LEU A 587 34.36 1.79 -7.71
N PRO A 588 34.97 0.60 -7.56
CA PRO A 588 34.46 -0.63 -8.18
C PRO A 588 33.04 -0.99 -7.71
N PRO A 589 32.20 -1.61 -8.57
CA PRO A 589 30.89 -2.11 -8.17
C PRO A 589 31.03 -3.17 -7.06
N ARG A 590 30.16 -3.09 -6.04
CA ARG A 590 30.13 -4.04 -4.91
C ARG A 590 28.78 -4.78 -4.91
N PRO A 591 28.57 -5.75 -5.81
CA PRO A 591 27.26 -6.37 -6.05
C PRO A 591 26.71 -7.06 -4.80
N ARG A 592 27.54 -7.78 -4.03
CA ARG A 592 27.12 -8.42 -2.77
C ARG A 592 26.56 -7.43 -1.72
N ARG A 593 27.15 -6.23 -1.62
CA ARG A 593 26.64 -5.19 -0.69
C ARG A 593 25.31 -4.62 -1.18
N ILE A 594 25.19 -4.41 -2.49
CA ILE A 594 23.95 -3.91 -3.11
C ILE A 594 22.83 -4.94 -2.92
N LEU A 595 23.13 -6.22 -3.15
CA LEU A 595 22.19 -7.32 -2.93
C LEU A 595 21.77 -7.42 -1.47
N ARG A 596 22.71 -7.41 -0.51
CA ARG A 596 22.40 -7.43 0.93
C ARG A 596 21.50 -6.26 1.34
N SER A 597 21.83 -5.04 0.93
CA SER A 597 20.99 -3.88 1.21
C SER A 597 19.63 -3.94 0.51
N GLY A 598 19.53 -4.57 -0.66
CA GLY A 598 18.26 -4.84 -1.34
C GLY A 598 17.40 -5.84 -0.56
N ILE A 599 18.00 -6.92 -0.06
CA ILE A 599 17.32 -7.96 0.74
C ILE A 599 16.78 -7.33 2.02
N ASP A 600 17.62 -6.58 2.73
CA ASP A 600 17.20 -5.87 3.93
C ASP A 600 16.10 -4.86 3.57
N GLY A 601 16.27 -4.05 2.53
CA GLY A 601 15.26 -3.09 2.05
C GLY A 601 13.90 -3.71 1.75
N PHE A 602 13.89 -4.87 1.06
CA PHE A 602 12.67 -5.63 0.76
C PHE A 602 12.00 -6.15 2.04
N GLY A 603 12.76 -6.70 2.99
CA GLY A 603 12.22 -7.12 4.29
C GLY A 603 11.56 -5.98 5.07
N HIS A 604 12.17 -4.79 5.08
CA HIS A 604 11.55 -3.59 5.67
C HIS A 604 10.30 -3.15 4.92
N ARG A 605 10.28 -3.33 3.60
CA ARG A 605 9.12 -2.99 2.77
C ARG A 605 7.94 -3.91 3.05
N LEU A 606 8.17 -5.21 3.23
CA LEU A 606 7.15 -6.16 3.69
C LEU A 606 6.54 -5.70 5.02
N LEU A 607 7.38 -5.36 6.01
CA LEU A 607 6.95 -4.87 7.32
C LEU A 607 6.07 -3.60 7.21
N SER A 608 6.53 -2.59 6.48
CA SER A 608 5.80 -1.32 6.30
C SER A 608 4.52 -1.46 5.46
N SER A 609 4.37 -2.57 4.72
CA SER A 609 3.14 -2.87 3.98
C SER A 609 2.01 -3.40 4.87
N LEU A 610 2.32 -3.86 6.08
CA LEU A 610 1.34 -4.34 7.05
C LEU A 610 0.60 -3.22 7.78
N ASP A 611 1.20 -2.03 7.95
CA ASP A 611 0.57 -0.88 8.62
C ASP A 611 -0.81 -0.50 8.05
N PRO A 612 -0.98 -0.27 6.74
CA PRO A 612 -2.28 0.07 6.19
C PRO A 612 -3.28 -1.10 6.25
N LEU A 613 -2.81 -2.35 6.25
CA LEU A 613 -3.66 -3.54 6.37
C LEU A 613 -4.18 -3.71 7.79
N LEU A 614 -3.32 -3.49 8.78
CA LEU A 614 -3.68 -3.41 10.18
C LEU A 614 -4.74 -2.33 10.40
N ASP A 615 -4.57 -1.12 9.85
CA ASP A 615 -5.57 -0.04 9.92
C ASP A 615 -6.90 -0.41 9.24
N ALA A 616 -6.86 -1.18 8.15
CA ALA A 616 -8.02 -1.61 7.39
C ALA A 616 -8.85 -2.63 8.17
N VAL A 617 -8.19 -3.70 8.66
CA VAL A 617 -8.80 -4.77 9.45
C VAL A 617 -9.24 -4.22 10.80
N ALA A 618 -8.32 -3.59 11.55
CA ALA A 618 -8.64 -2.98 12.83
C ALA A 618 -9.67 -1.86 12.69
N GLY A 619 -9.88 -1.26 11.52
CA GLY A 619 -10.87 -0.22 11.23
C GLY A 619 -12.18 -0.70 10.60
N ALA A 620 -12.28 -1.98 10.20
CA ALA A 620 -13.34 -2.53 9.35
C ALA A 620 -13.69 -1.60 8.16
N ARG A 621 -12.68 -1.07 7.47
CA ARG A 621 -12.88 -0.07 6.40
C ARG A 621 -11.90 -0.24 5.24
N TRP A 622 -12.39 0.03 4.03
CA TRP A 622 -11.62 0.06 2.79
C TRP A 622 -11.87 1.36 2.00
N ASP A 623 -11.63 2.49 2.67
CA ASP A 623 -11.85 3.84 2.13
C ASP A 623 -10.76 4.23 1.09
N PRO A 624 -10.95 5.33 0.34
CA PRO A 624 -9.97 5.77 -0.67
C PRO A 624 -8.58 6.04 -0.10
N ASP A 625 -8.49 6.47 1.17
CA ASP A 625 -7.24 6.75 1.86
C ASP A 625 -6.45 5.45 2.14
N ILE A 626 -7.10 4.41 2.69
CA ILE A 626 -6.47 3.09 2.86
C ILE A 626 -6.10 2.48 1.51
N ARG A 627 -7.00 2.52 0.53
CA ARG A 627 -6.72 2.05 -0.84
C ARG A 627 -5.48 2.70 -1.42
N ARG A 628 -5.35 4.02 -1.25
CA ARG A 628 -4.16 4.77 -1.68
C ARG A 628 -2.91 4.32 -0.93
N ARG A 629 -2.95 4.14 0.40
CA ARG A 629 -1.80 3.69 1.18
C ARG A 629 -1.35 2.27 0.80
N VAL A 630 -2.30 1.32 0.70
CA VAL A 630 -2.04 -0.05 0.27
C VAL A 630 -1.42 -0.08 -1.13
N SER A 631 -2.02 0.61 -2.10
CA SER A 631 -1.49 0.66 -3.49
C SER A 631 -0.10 1.29 -3.56
N LEU A 632 0.20 2.29 -2.74
CA LEU A 632 1.54 2.88 -2.66
C LEU A 632 2.56 1.89 -2.07
N SER A 633 2.17 1.15 -1.02
CA SER A 633 3.01 0.11 -0.41
C SER A 633 3.27 -1.04 -1.39
N GLU A 634 2.26 -1.55 -2.09
CA GLU A 634 2.43 -2.59 -3.12
C GLU A 634 3.32 -2.11 -4.28
N ARG A 635 3.12 -0.88 -4.78
CA ARG A 635 3.98 -0.30 -5.84
C ARG A 635 5.42 -0.08 -5.38
N GLN A 636 5.65 0.11 -4.08
CA GLN A 636 7.00 0.20 -3.53
C GLN A 636 7.62 -1.20 -3.37
N LEU A 637 6.87 -2.17 -2.85
CA LEU A 637 7.33 -3.55 -2.74
C LEU A 637 7.73 -4.12 -4.10
N ARG A 638 6.86 -3.96 -5.12
CA ARG A 638 7.16 -4.41 -6.48
C ARG A 638 8.40 -3.77 -7.08
N ARG A 639 8.68 -2.51 -6.73
CA ARG A 639 9.92 -1.82 -7.13
C ARG A 639 11.14 -2.41 -6.43
N ASP A 640 11.04 -2.73 -5.14
CA ASP A 640 12.13 -3.32 -4.36
C ASP A 640 12.41 -4.77 -4.82
N ALA A 641 11.37 -5.54 -5.16
CA ALA A 641 11.49 -6.87 -5.77
C ALA A 641 12.09 -6.81 -7.18
N ALA A 642 11.59 -5.93 -8.06
CA ALA A 642 12.14 -5.74 -9.40
C ALA A 642 13.61 -5.27 -9.35
N PHE A 643 13.97 -4.47 -8.34
CA PHE A 643 15.36 -4.12 -8.08
C PHE A 643 16.20 -5.35 -7.71
N LEU A 644 15.73 -6.17 -6.76
CA LEU A 644 16.38 -7.41 -6.36
C LEU A 644 16.53 -8.37 -7.52
N GLU A 645 15.49 -8.60 -8.30
CA GLU A 645 15.55 -9.41 -9.52
C GLU A 645 16.49 -8.83 -10.56
N GLY A 646 16.52 -7.51 -10.75
CA GLY A 646 17.49 -6.88 -11.64
C GLY A 646 18.94 -7.14 -11.20
N GLN A 647 19.19 -7.18 -9.89
CA GLN A 647 20.50 -7.56 -9.35
C GLN A 647 20.77 -9.06 -9.46
N LEU A 648 19.74 -9.89 -9.26
CA LEU A 648 19.86 -11.35 -9.31
C LEU A 648 19.94 -11.88 -10.74
N SER A 649 19.33 -11.18 -11.72
CA SER A 649 19.34 -11.48 -13.16
C SER A 649 20.61 -11.01 -13.88
N ALA A 650 21.47 -10.28 -13.18
CA ALA A 650 22.84 -10.09 -13.64
C ALA A 650 23.52 -11.46 -13.72
N ASP A 651 24.10 -11.79 -14.88
CA ASP A 651 24.71 -13.09 -15.19
C ASP A 651 25.58 -13.65 -14.05
N GLU A 652 25.54 -14.98 -13.85
CA GLU A 652 26.17 -15.74 -12.73
C GLU A 652 27.58 -15.28 -12.32
N SER A 653 28.35 -14.78 -13.29
CA SER A 653 29.73 -14.34 -13.10
C SER A 653 29.93 -12.96 -12.44
N MET A 654 28.85 -12.22 -12.15
CA MET A 654 28.96 -10.90 -11.51
C MET A 654 28.89 -10.93 -9.97
N THR A 655 28.25 -11.92 -9.36
CA THR A 655 27.97 -11.97 -7.92
C THR A 655 28.87 -12.92 -7.12
N ASP A 656 29.63 -13.79 -7.79
CA ASP A 656 30.33 -14.95 -7.19
C ASP A 656 29.36 -15.80 -6.34
N ILE A 657 28.09 -15.95 -6.76
CA ILE A 657 27.05 -16.71 -6.06
C ILE A 657 26.59 -17.84 -7.00
N PRO A 658 26.48 -19.10 -6.53
CA PRO A 658 25.97 -20.21 -7.35
C PRO A 658 24.56 -19.95 -7.90
N ALA A 659 24.32 -20.39 -9.14
CA ALA A 659 23.06 -20.20 -9.87
C ALA A 659 21.84 -20.70 -9.09
N GLU A 660 21.97 -21.85 -8.45
CA GLU A 660 20.94 -22.49 -7.63
C GLU A 660 20.45 -21.59 -6.49
N ARG A 661 21.40 -20.93 -5.79
CA ARG A 661 21.09 -20.02 -4.68
C ARG A 661 20.40 -18.74 -5.19
N VAL A 662 20.84 -18.24 -6.35
CA VAL A 662 20.22 -17.08 -7.03
C VAL A 662 18.79 -17.41 -7.44
N ALA A 663 18.55 -18.57 -8.05
CA ALA A 663 17.23 -19.02 -8.47
C ALA A 663 16.30 -19.21 -7.26
N ALA A 664 16.77 -19.87 -6.19
CA ALA A 664 16.02 -20.03 -4.95
C ALA A 664 15.63 -18.67 -4.35
N LEU A 665 16.56 -17.71 -4.28
CA LEU A 665 16.28 -16.39 -3.74
C LEU A 665 15.26 -15.61 -4.59
N ARG A 666 15.34 -15.69 -5.92
CA ARG A 666 14.34 -15.09 -6.82
C ARG A 666 12.95 -15.66 -6.59
N LEU A 667 12.86 -16.99 -6.45
CA LEU A 667 11.59 -17.68 -6.15
C LEU A 667 11.02 -17.19 -4.82
N ARG A 668 11.83 -17.08 -3.75
CA ARG A 668 11.35 -16.59 -2.45
C ARG A 668 10.94 -15.12 -2.44
N VAL A 669 11.58 -14.27 -3.25
CA VAL A 669 11.12 -12.88 -3.46
C VAL A 669 9.72 -12.88 -4.08
N PHE A 670 9.49 -13.71 -5.10
CA PHE A 670 8.16 -13.84 -5.72
C PHE A 670 7.12 -14.40 -4.74
N ASP A 671 7.44 -15.45 -3.98
CA ASP A 671 6.55 -16.02 -2.97
C ASP A 671 6.10 -14.97 -1.95
N SER A 672 7.02 -14.11 -1.51
CA SER A 672 6.72 -13.04 -0.53
C SER A 672 5.82 -11.95 -1.13
N GLU A 673 6.02 -11.59 -2.41
CA GLU A 673 5.13 -10.67 -3.12
C GLU A 673 3.73 -11.24 -3.29
N LEU A 674 3.64 -12.52 -3.65
CA LEU A 674 2.40 -13.23 -3.85
C LEU A 674 1.62 -13.37 -2.52
N ALA A 675 2.31 -13.76 -1.45
CA ALA A 675 1.73 -13.87 -0.11
C ALA A 675 1.22 -12.50 0.40
N LEU A 676 1.94 -11.40 0.17
CA LEU A 676 1.44 -10.07 0.52
C LEU A 676 0.22 -9.69 -0.32
N THR A 677 0.24 -9.94 -1.63
CA THR A 677 -0.90 -9.65 -2.52
C THR A 677 -2.15 -10.42 -2.07
N ASN A 678 -1.99 -11.68 -1.67
CA ASN A 678 -3.07 -12.47 -1.09
C ASN A 678 -3.57 -11.88 0.24
N LEU A 679 -2.65 -11.47 1.12
CA LEU A 679 -3.01 -10.82 2.38
C LEU A 679 -3.81 -9.53 2.15
N VAL A 680 -3.45 -8.73 1.14
CA VAL A 680 -4.17 -7.52 0.73
C VAL A 680 -5.60 -7.87 0.28
N MET A 681 -5.75 -8.90 -0.55
CA MET A 681 -7.07 -9.37 -1.02
C MET A 681 -7.92 -9.89 0.14
N ALA A 682 -7.35 -10.72 1.02
CA ALA A 682 -8.05 -11.27 2.18
C ALA A 682 -8.47 -10.16 3.16
N ALA A 683 -7.60 -9.17 3.42
CA ALA A 683 -7.93 -8.01 4.24
C ALA A 683 -9.09 -7.20 3.65
N ARG A 684 -9.06 -6.94 2.33
CA ARG A 684 -10.16 -6.28 1.62
C ARG A 684 -11.47 -7.05 1.78
N ASN A 685 -11.45 -8.36 1.54
CA ASN A 685 -12.65 -9.22 1.63
C ASN A 685 -13.23 -9.21 3.04
N VAL A 686 -12.40 -9.32 4.08
CA VAL A 686 -12.84 -9.26 5.49
C VAL A 686 -13.50 -7.93 5.82
N THR A 687 -12.98 -6.81 5.34
CA THR A 687 -13.59 -5.49 5.61
C THR A 687 -14.99 -5.31 4.99
N GLY A 688 -15.34 -6.13 3.99
CA GLY A 688 -16.69 -6.19 3.40
C GLY A 688 -17.67 -7.10 4.15
N THR A 689 -17.16 -7.96 5.04
CA THR A 689 -17.97 -8.90 5.83
C THR A 689 -18.28 -8.35 7.21
N VAL A 690 -19.48 -8.62 7.73
CA VAL A 690 -19.86 -8.25 9.09
C VAL A 690 -19.22 -9.26 10.05
N ILE A 691 -18.22 -8.82 10.81
CA ILE A 691 -17.55 -9.61 11.85
C ILE A 691 -17.70 -8.95 13.22
N SER A 692 -17.61 -9.73 14.29
CA SER A 692 -17.66 -9.21 15.66
C SER A 692 -16.44 -8.32 15.96
N LEU A 693 -16.60 -7.41 16.93
CA LEU A 693 -15.52 -6.50 17.35
C LEU A 693 -14.29 -7.25 17.88
N GLU A 694 -14.51 -8.38 18.52
CA GLU A 694 -13.47 -9.27 19.04
C GLU A 694 -12.70 -9.96 17.93
N LEU A 695 -13.39 -10.61 16.98
CA LEU A 695 -12.75 -11.27 15.85
C LEU A 695 -11.92 -10.28 15.03
N ARG A 696 -12.44 -9.07 14.82
CA ARG A 696 -11.72 -7.95 14.20
C ARG A 696 -10.44 -7.59 14.96
N GLY A 697 -10.52 -7.48 16.29
CA GLY A 697 -9.40 -7.17 17.16
C GLY A 697 -8.32 -8.24 17.15
N ARG A 698 -8.71 -9.53 17.12
CA ARG A 698 -7.77 -10.66 17.02
C ARG A 698 -7.07 -10.74 15.68
N LEU A 699 -7.80 -10.58 14.57
CA LEU A 699 -7.20 -10.54 13.23
C LEU A 699 -6.21 -9.37 13.09
N ALA A 700 -6.56 -8.21 13.67
CA ALA A 700 -5.64 -7.07 13.75
C ALA A 700 -4.41 -7.39 14.60
N GLY A 701 -4.58 -7.95 15.79
CA GLY A 701 -3.45 -8.30 16.65
C GLY A 701 -2.56 -9.41 16.09
N ARG A 702 -3.09 -10.33 15.27
CA ARG A 702 -2.27 -11.31 14.54
C ARG A 702 -1.41 -10.65 13.45
N ILE A 703 -1.91 -9.61 12.78
CA ILE A 703 -1.08 -8.77 11.88
C ILE A 703 0.02 -8.05 12.67
N GLU A 704 -0.29 -7.55 13.87
CA GLU A 704 0.70 -6.92 14.75
C GLU A 704 1.76 -7.92 15.26
N LEU A 705 1.34 -9.15 15.61
CA LEU A 705 2.25 -10.25 15.95
C LEU A 705 3.16 -10.59 14.76
N LEU A 706 2.61 -10.63 13.54
CA LEU A 706 3.41 -10.80 12.33
C LEU A 706 4.44 -9.67 12.17
N GLN A 707 4.06 -8.41 12.39
CA GLN A 707 5.01 -7.30 12.37
C GLN A 707 6.17 -7.52 13.36
N ALA A 708 5.86 -7.96 14.58
CA ALA A 708 6.87 -8.21 15.60
C ALA A 708 7.83 -9.36 15.22
N HIS A 709 7.31 -10.46 14.66
CA HIS A 709 8.11 -11.56 14.14
C HIS A 709 8.99 -11.13 12.95
N LEU A 710 8.47 -10.35 12.01
CA LEU A 710 9.26 -9.81 10.90
C LEU A 710 10.39 -8.88 11.36
N VAL A 711 10.15 -8.06 12.39
CA VAL A 711 11.19 -7.24 13.03
C VAL A 711 12.27 -8.12 13.66
N GLN A 712 11.88 -9.20 14.34
CA GLN A 712 12.84 -10.15 14.92
C GLN A 712 13.69 -10.83 13.84
N MET A 713 13.08 -11.27 12.74
CA MET A 713 13.78 -11.85 11.57
C MET A 713 14.76 -10.85 10.93
N ALA A 714 14.38 -9.57 10.87
CA ALA A 714 15.24 -8.50 10.37
C ALA A 714 16.42 -8.19 11.33
N ARG A 715 16.20 -8.34 12.65
CA ARG A 715 17.21 -8.11 13.70
C ARG A 715 18.24 -9.24 13.81
N GLN A 716 17.90 -10.48 13.49
CA GLN A 716 18.84 -11.60 13.56
C GLN A 716 20.00 -11.39 12.57
N PRO A 717 21.26 -11.29 13.04
CA PRO A 717 22.40 -11.31 12.14
C PRO A 717 22.47 -12.70 11.50
N GLY A 718 22.70 -12.77 10.19
CA GLY A 718 22.81 -14.03 9.43
C GLY A 718 24.06 -14.86 9.75
N ILE A 719 24.53 -14.87 10.99
CA ILE A 719 25.71 -15.61 11.45
C ILE A 719 25.26 -16.67 12.46
N PRO A 720 25.30 -17.97 12.13
CA PRO A 720 25.18 -19.03 13.13
C PRO A 720 26.38 -18.93 14.10
N GLY A 721 26.10 -18.76 15.41
CA GLY A 721 27.14 -18.75 16.45
C GLY A 721 27.61 -17.38 16.96
N ALA A 722 27.11 -16.28 16.41
CA ALA A 722 27.21 -14.98 17.08
C ALA A 722 26.04 -14.85 18.07
N GLU A 723 26.22 -15.31 19.30
CA GLU A 723 25.30 -14.97 20.40
C GLU A 723 25.17 -13.45 20.42
N ALA A 724 24.01 -12.94 19.98
CA ALA A 724 23.67 -11.55 20.20
C ALA A 724 23.75 -11.32 21.71
N PRO A 725 24.41 -10.26 22.20
CA PRO A 725 24.47 -10.01 23.63
C PRO A 725 23.04 -9.97 24.15
N ALA A 726 22.71 -10.90 25.05
CA ALA A 726 21.43 -11.02 25.71
C ALA A 726 21.07 -9.68 26.36
N ARG A 727 20.36 -8.84 25.63
CA ARG A 727 19.77 -7.61 26.14
C ARG A 727 18.28 -7.77 25.99
N ASP A 728 17.59 -7.93 27.11
CA ASP A 728 16.15 -7.72 27.34
C ASP A 728 15.29 -7.79 26.07
N VAL A 729 15.39 -8.90 25.32
CA VAL A 729 14.40 -9.17 24.27
C VAL A 729 13.26 -9.82 25.01
N THR A 730 12.20 -9.06 25.27
CA THR A 730 10.95 -9.61 25.77
C THR A 730 10.59 -10.81 24.89
N PRO A 731 10.41 -12.02 25.45
CA PRO A 731 10.06 -13.18 24.65
C PRO A 731 8.74 -12.91 23.94
N LEU A 732 8.77 -12.92 22.60
CA LEU A 732 7.58 -12.79 21.77
C LEU A 732 6.70 -14.03 21.94
N ALA A 733 5.38 -13.85 21.81
CA ALA A 733 4.47 -14.99 21.75
C ALA A 733 4.87 -15.93 20.59
N PRO A 734 4.89 -17.25 20.83
CA PRO A 734 5.24 -18.21 19.78
C PRO A 734 4.26 -18.12 18.61
N TRP A 735 4.78 -18.26 17.38
CA TRP A 735 3.93 -18.29 16.19
C TRP A 735 3.13 -19.60 16.16
N SER A 736 1.80 -19.51 16.07
CA SER A 736 0.91 -20.66 15.93
C SER A 736 0.52 -20.87 14.46
N ASP A 737 0.73 -22.08 13.94
CA ASP A 737 0.24 -22.53 12.62
C ASP A 737 -1.06 -23.35 12.74
N ASP A 738 -1.80 -23.18 13.84
CA ASP A 738 -3.06 -23.87 14.08
C ASP A 738 -4.17 -23.41 13.12
N ASP A 739 -5.07 -24.31 12.74
CA ASP A 739 -6.19 -23.96 11.88
C ASP A 739 -7.16 -22.98 12.60
N PRO A 740 -7.70 -21.98 11.87
CA PRO A 740 -8.69 -21.07 12.45
C PRO A 740 -9.98 -21.86 12.78
N PRO A 741 -10.73 -21.49 13.84
CA PRO A 741 -11.97 -22.15 14.19
C PRO A 741 -12.95 -22.22 13.01
N PRO A 742 -13.63 -23.36 12.78
CA PRO A 742 -14.54 -23.53 11.65
C PRO A 742 -15.75 -22.59 11.71
N THR A 743 -16.14 -22.18 12.93
CA THR A 743 -17.21 -21.20 13.21
C THR A 743 -16.93 -19.80 12.67
N TRP A 744 -15.68 -19.50 12.28
CA TRP A 744 -15.33 -18.19 11.75
C TRP A 744 -15.83 -18.02 10.30
N PRO A 745 -16.33 -16.82 9.94
CA PRO A 745 -16.68 -16.51 8.55
C PRO A 745 -15.52 -16.83 7.60
N LYS A 746 -15.84 -17.37 6.41
CA LYS A 746 -14.84 -17.77 5.40
C LYS A 746 -13.80 -16.67 5.12
N ALA A 747 -14.23 -15.41 5.03
CA ALA A 747 -13.33 -14.28 4.83
C ALA A 747 -12.31 -14.14 5.97
N ALA A 748 -12.72 -14.30 7.23
CA ALA A 748 -11.85 -14.22 8.40
C ALA A 748 -10.83 -15.37 8.42
N ARG A 749 -11.27 -16.59 8.08
CA ARG A 749 -10.37 -17.76 7.95
C ARG A 749 -9.33 -17.56 6.85
N LEU A 750 -9.74 -17.03 5.69
CA LEU A 750 -8.84 -16.68 4.59
C LEU A 750 -7.80 -15.63 5.00
N LEU A 751 -8.20 -14.60 5.75
CA LEU A 751 -7.25 -13.61 6.27
C LEU A 751 -6.28 -14.24 7.26
N TYR A 752 -6.75 -15.08 8.17
CA TYR A 752 -5.89 -15.80 9.11
C TYR A 752 -4.84 -16.66 8.39
N GLN A 753 -5.25 -17.40 7.36
CA GLN A 753 -4.37 -18.21 6.51
C GLN A 753 -3.37 -17.34 5.74
N ALA A 754 -3.82 -16.26 5.11
CA ALA A 754 -2.95 -15.35 4.37
C ALA A 754 -1.87 -14.68 5.26
N ILE A 755 -2.20 -14.39 6.52
CA ILE A 755 -1.22 -13.92 7.51
C ILE A 755 -0.17 -15.01 7.79
N GLY A 756 -0.60 -16.28 7.94
CA GLY A 756 0.27 -17.46 8.06
C GLY A 756 1.20 -17.66 6.87
N ASP A 757 0.65 -17.56 5.65
CA ASP A 757 1.42 -17.73 4.42
C ASP A 757 2.49 -16.66 4.26
N LEU A 758 2.20 -15.41 4.62
CA LEU A 758 3.19 -14.34 4.60
C LEU A 758 4.28 -14.56 5.66
N HIS A 759 3.94 -15.02 6.86
CA HIS A 759 4.92 -15.40 7.88
C HIS A 759 5.87 -16.49 7.37
N ARG A 760 5.31 -17.58 6.82
CA ARG A 760 6.05 -18.71 6.27
C ARG A 760 6.97 -18.27 5.12
N SER A 761 6.42 -17.52 4.16
CA SER A 761 7.17 -17.01 3.01
C SER A 761 8.30 -16.06 3.42
N ALA A 762 8.05 -15.14 4.35
CA ALA A 762 9.07 -14.21 4.84
C ALA A 762 10.20 -14.93 5.60
N ARG A 763 9.86 -15.96 6.39
CA ARG A 763 10.84 -16.82 7.07
C ARG A 763 11.70 -17.56 6.05
N GLU A 764 11.09 -18.19 5.06
CA GLU A 764 11.79 -18.90 3.99
C GLU A 764 12.68 -17.97 3.17
N PHE A 765 12.16 -16.80 2.77
CA PHE A 765 12.94 -15.73 2.14
C PHE A 765 14.17 -15.36 2.97
N ARG A 766 14.01 -15.13 4.28
CA ARG A 766 15.14 -14.76 5.15
C ARG A 766 16.17 -15.89 5.25
N THR A 767 15.74 -17.14 5.38
CA THR A 767 16.65 -18.30 5.43
C THR A 767 17.46 -18.45 4.15
N VAL A 768 16.81 -18.38 2.99
CA VAL A 768 17.47 -18.47 1.68
C VAL A 768 18.37 -17.26 1.44
N ALA A 769 17.95 -16.05 1.84
CA ALA A 769 18.75 -14.85 1.72
C ALA A 769 20.05 -14.94 2.53
N VAL A 770 20.00 -15.45 3.77
CA VAL A 770 21.19 -15.68 4.59
C VAL A 770 22.11 -16.73 3.94
N ALA A 771 21.55 -17.87 3.53
CA ALA A 771 22.32 -18.92 2.83
C ALA A 771 22.90 -18.43 1.49
N THR A 772 22.26 -17.50 0.80
CA THR A 772 22.74 -16.95 -0.47
C THR A 772 23.90 -15.97 -0.26
N LEU A 773 23.88 -15.20 0.82
CA LEU A 773 24.92 -14.23 1.15
C LEU A 773 26.13 -14.85 1.85
N ASP A 774 25.94 -15.96 2.56
CA ASP A 774 26.99 -16.65 3.31
C ASP A 774 27.25 -18.07 2.77
N PRO A 775 28.44 -18.33 2.17
CA PRO A 775 28.79 -19.64 1.65
C PRO A 775 28.97 -20.70 2.75
N THR A 776 29.19 -20.32 4.01
CA THR A 776 29.41 -21.24 5.13
C THR A 776 28.13 -21.93 5.61
N VAL A 777 26.97 -21.32 5.33
CA VAL A 777 25.67 -21.91 5.68
C VAL A 777 25.34 -23.02 4.66
N PRO A 778 25.06 -24.26 5.12
CA PRO A 778 24.69 -25.34 4.23
C PRO A 778 23.43 -24.99 3.43
N PHE A 779 23.48 -25.15 2.12
CA PHE A 779 22.29 -25.13 1.28
C PHE A 779 21.72 -26.55 1.28
N THR A 780 20.63 -26.78 2.02
CA THR A 780 20.08 -28.12 2.26
C THR A 780 19.34 -28.66 1.03
N ALA A 781 19.27 -30.00 0.89
CA ALA A 781 18.56 -30.68 -0.20
C ALA A 781 17.07 -30.25 -0.31
N ALA A 782 16.42 -29.98 0.84
CA ALA A 782 15.05 -29.48 0.89
C ALA A 782 14.89 -28.07 0.27
N LEU A 783 15.95 -27.25 0.23
CA LEU A 783 15.97 -25.94 -0.43
C LEU A 783 16.30 -26.03 -1.93
N SER A 784 16.95 -27.12 -2.37
CA SER A 784 17.26 -27.40 -3.79
C SER A 784 16.13 -28.15 -4.52
N ASP A 785 15.35 -28.99 -3.84
CA ASP A 785 14.17 -29.68 -4.40
C ASP A 785 13.09 -28.72 -4.92
N ASP A 786 13.05 -27.49 -4.39
CA ASP A 786 12.15 -26.43 -4.86
C ASP A 786 12.62 -25.75 -6.15
N VAL A 787 13.89 -25.94 -6.55
CA VAL A 787 14.48 -25.31 -7.76
C VAL A 787 14.57 -26.30 -8.95
N GLY A 788 14.28 -27.59 -8.73
CA GLY A 788 14.10 -28.56 -9.82
C GLY A 788 15.37 -28.83 -10.65
N VAL A 789 16.54 -28.91 -10.01
CA VAL A 789 17.81 -29.19 -10.68
C VAL A 789 18.12 -30.70 -10.62
N ASP A 790 17.28 -31.52 -11.25
CA ASP A 790 17.65 -32.89 -11.61
C ASP A 790 17.90 -32.96 -13.11
N SER A 791 19.12 -33.37 -13.46
CA SER A 791 19.66 -33.43 -14.82
C SER A 791 19.38 -34.78 -15.46
N GLU A 792 18.13 -35.09 -15.77
CA GLU A 792 17.80 -36.09 -16.81
C GLU A 792 16.77 -35.51 -17.78
N PRO A 793 16.96 -35.67 -19.10
CA PRO A 793 16.03 -35.16 -20.10
C PRO A 793 14.82 -36.09 -20.17
N ASP A 794 13.93 -36.02 -19.19
CA ASP A 794 12.67 -36.75 -19.23
C ASP A 794 11.57 -35.91 -19.89
N ARG A 795 10.63 -36.59 -20.56
CA ARG A 795 9.70 -35.99 -21.54
C ARG A 795 9.00 -34.76 -20.96
N SER A 796 9.38 -33.60 -21.49
CA SER A 796 8.83 -32.32 -21.06
C SER A 796 7.31 -32.33 -21.17
N VAL A 797 6.62 -31.86 -20.13
CA VAL A 797 5.24 -31.35 -20.26
C VAL A 797 5.28 -30.38 -21.42
N ALA A 798 4.75 -30.79 -22.58
CA ALA A 798 5.07 -30.22 -23.88
C ALA A 798 5.17 -28.69 -23.80
N THR A 799 6.39 -28.16 -23.91
CA THR A 799 6.59 -26.74 -24.17
C THR A 799 5.80 -26.47 -25.44
N PRO A 800 4.85 -25.53 -25.47
CA PRO A 800 4.10 -25.26 -26.67
C PRO A 800 5.14 -24.87 -27.71
N THR A 801 5.36 -25.76 -28.67
CA THR A 801 6.25 -25.48 -29.78
C THR A 801 5.60 -24.28 -30.46
N PRO A 802 6.29 -23.14 -30.64
CA PRO A 802 5.68 -22.03 -31.34
C PRO A 802 5.21 -22.57 -32.68
N ASP A 803 3.89 -22.53 -32.92
CA ASP A 803 3.26 -23.06 -34.12
C ASP A 803 4.12 -22.72 -35.33
N ALA A 804 4.75 -23.74 -35.89
CA ALA A 804 5.35 -23.69 -37.20
C ALA A 804 4.22 -23.77 -38.24
N ALA A 805 3.27 -22.84 -38.15
CA ALA A 805 2.25 -22.63 -39.15
C ALA A 805 2.77 -21.62 -40.18
N ALA A 806 2.63 -22.01 -41.45
CA ALA A 806 3.12 -21.36 -42.65
C ALA A 806 2.88 -19.83 -42.69
N GLY A 807 3.92 -19.07 -43.02
CA GLY A 807 3.86 -17.64 -43.35
C GLY A 807 5.12 -16.88 -42.92
N GLY A 808 5.79 -16.21 -43.86
CA GLY A 808 7.07 -15.49 -43.75
C GLY A 808 7.60 -15.14 -42.35
N ARG A 809 8.87 -15.52 -42.08
CA ARG A 809 9.59 -15.20 -40.82
C ARG A 809 9.33 -13.75 -40.39
N PRO A 810 8.62 -13.51 -39.27
CA PRO A 810 8.36 -12.14 -38.81
C PRO A 810 9.69 -11.45 -38.49
N LEU A 811 9.82 -10.19 -38.91
CA LEU A 811 10.99 -9.35 -38.62
C LEU A 811 11.24 -9.31 -37.10
N SER A 812 12.51 -9.42 -36.69
CA SER A 812 12.85 -9.40 -35.26
C SER A 812 12.43 -8.06 -34.63
N PRO A 813 12.00 -8.05 -33.34
CA PRO A 813 11.56 -6.81 -32.66
C PRO A 813 12.61 -5.69 -32.72
N THR A 814 13.88 -6.06 -32.64
CA THR A 814 15.03 -5.14 -32.77
C THR A 814 15.16 -4.52 -34.16
N THR A 815 14.94 -5.29 -35.22
CA THR A 815 14.99 -4.78 -36.60
C THR A 815 13.83 -3.83 -36.85
N ARG A 816 12.63 -4.18 -36.37
CA ARG A 816 11.45 -3.31 -36.42
C ARG A 816 11.70 -1.95 -35.75
N LEU A 817 12.20 -1.98 -34.51
CA LEU A 817 12.51 -0.76 -33.75
C LEU A 817 13.61 0.06 -34.43
N ALA A 818 14.63 -0.58 -35.00
CA ALA A 818 15.68 0.10 -35.74
C ALA A 818 15.15 0.79 -37.00
N THR A 819 14.26 0.14 -37.76
CA THR A 819 13.58 0.77 -38.91
C THR A 819 12.71 1.95 -38.47
N GLN A 820 11.95 1.81 -37.38
CA GLN A 820 11.17 2.91 -36.80
C GLN A 820 12.07 4.07 -36.38
N ALA A 821 13.22 3.80 -35.75
CA ALA A 821 14.21 4.81 -35.39
C ALA A 821 14.75 5.56 -36.60
N ALA A 822 15.13 4.85 -37.67
CA ALA A 822 15.60 5.48 -38.90
C ALA A 822 14.54 6.40 -39.53
N VAL A 823 13.30 5.91 -39.66
CA VAL A 823 12.20 6.69 -40.26
C VAL A 823 11.82 7.89 -39.39
N ALA A 824 11.74 7.70 -38.05
CA ALA A 824 11.41 8.79 -37.14
C ALA A 824 12.50 9.86 -37.09
N THR A 825 13.77 9.46 -37.04
CA THR A 825 14.91 10.38 -37.07
C THR A 825 14.96 11.14 -38.40
N GLY A 826 14.77 10.47 -39.55
CA GLY A 826 14.74 11.12 -40.86
C GLY A 826 13.58 12.11 -40.99
N ALA A 827 12.36 11.70 -40.63
CA ALA A 827 11.19 12.57 -40.63
C ALA A 827 11.37 13.78 -39.69
N ALA A 828 11.93 13.56 -38.49
CA ALA A 828 12.21 14.62 -37.53
C ALA A 828 13.26 15.61 -38.02
N LEU A 829 14.29 15.19 -38.74
CA LEU A 829 15.23 16.10 -39.39
C LEU A 829 14.53 16.96 -40.45
N THR A 830 13.75 16.34 -41.34
CA THR A 830 13.07 17.08 -42.42
C THR A 830 12.03 18.08 -41.89
N ILE A 831 11.24 17.69 -40.88
CA ILE A 831 10.23 18.58 -40.28
C ILE A 831 10.90 19.64 -39.41
N GLY A 832 11.94 19.26 -38.65
CA GLY A 832 12.73 20.19 -37.85
C GLY A 832 13.44 21.24 -38.71
N GLU A 833 13.88 20.90 -39.92
CA GLU A 833 14.49 21.86 -40.85
C GLU A 833 13.51 22.96 -41.28
N ILE A 834 12.23 22.59 -41.48
CA ILE A 834 11.16 23.53 -41.82
C ILE A 834 10.89 24.51 -40.66
N VAL A 835 10.99 24.04 -39.41
CA VAL A 835 10.76 24.85 -38.20
C VAL A 835 11.98 25.71 -37.89
N SER A 836 13.17 25.09 -37.87
CA SER A 836 14.44 25.73 -37.59
C SER A 836 15.59 25.00 -38.27
N ALA A 837 16.04 25.53 -39.41
CA ALA A 837 17.22 25.04 -40.11
C ALA A 837 18.49 24.99 -39.24
N THR A 838 18.54 25.79 -38.17
CA THR A 838 19.64 25.86 -37.20
C THR A 838 19.54 24.83 -36.06
N HIS A 839 18.35 24.31 -35.73
CA HIS A 839 18.11 23.45 -34.56
C HIS A 839 17.41 22.11 -34.85
N GLN A 840 17.16 21.77 -36.12
CA GLN A 840 16.50 20.54 -36.59
C GLN A 840 16.95 19.22 -35.92
N TYR A 841 18.20 19.15 -35.45
CA TYR A 841 18.75 17.99 -34.76
C TYR A 841 18.09 17.72 -33.40
N TRP A 842 17.49 18.73 -32.77
CA TRP A 842 16.79 18.61 -31.49
C TRP A 842 15.54 17.73 -31.61
N ALA A 843 14.75 17.89 -32.69
CA ALA A 843 13.64 16.99 -32.98
C ALA A 843 14.13 15.56 -33.24
N ALA A 844 15.24 15.40 -33.98
CA ALA A 844 15.82 14.10 -34.28
C ALA A 844 16.25 13.34 -32.99
N LEU A 845 16.88 14.03 -32.04
CA LEU A 845 17.24 13.48 -30.73
C LEU A 845 16.01 13.08 -29.93
N ALA A 846 14.99 13.94 -29.89
CA ALA A 846 13.75 13.66 -29.19
C ALA A 846 13.03 12.43 -29.79
N ALA A 847 12.93 12.36 -31.12
CA ALA A 847 12.34 11.22 -31.82
C ALA A 847 13.08 9.90 -31.51
N TYR A 848 14.41 9.92 -31.54
CA TYR A 848 15.23 8.75 -31.21
C TYR A 848 15.05 8.26 -29.77
N GLN A 849 15.01 9.18 -28.79
CA GLN A 849 14.92 8.81 -27.37
C GLN A 849 13.51 8.41 -26.92
N VAL A 850 12.47 8.89 -27.62
CA VAL A 850 11.07 8.64 -27.27
C VAL A 850 10.60 7.26 -27.74
N LEU A 851 11.19 6.70 -28.80
CA LEU A 851 10.80 5.39 -29.31
C LEU A 851 10.90 4.27 -28.26
N GLY A 852 9.79 3.54 -28.12
CA GLY A 852 9.66 2.34 -27.30
C GLY A 852 9.34 1.11 -28.13
N GLY A 853 9.37 -0.08 -27.53
CA GLY A 853 9.03 -1.34 -28.20
C GLY A 853 7.54 -1.44 -28.55
N THR A 854 6.70 -0.60 -27.95
CA THR A 854 5.26 -0.48 -28.26
C THR A 854 4.83 0.98 -28.39
N ASN A 855 3.68 1.21 -29.03
CA ASN A 855 3.11 2.56 -29.17
C ASN A 855 2.79 3.24 -27.82
N GLY A 856 2.28 2.50 -26.83
CA GLY A 856 2.03 3.02 -25.49
C GLY A 856 3.31 3.37 -24.74
N GLU A 857 4.35 2.55 -24.86
CA GLU A 857 5.66 2.88 -24.28
C GLU A 857 6.25 4.15 -24.92
N THR A 858 6.14 4.27 -26.25
CA THR A 858 6.53 5.48 -27.00
C THR A 858 5.76 6.72 -26.51
N PHE A 859 4.45 6.60 -26.30
CA PHE A 859 3.64 7.69 -25.77
C PHE A 859 4.09 8.13 -24.36
N VAL A 860 4.28 7.18 -23.43
CA VAL A 860 4.71 7.48 -22.06
C VAL A 860 6.09 8.13 -22.04
N LYS A 861 7.05 7.58 -22.80
CA LYS A 861 8.37 8.20 -22.96
C LYS A 861 8.27 9.60 -23.56
N GLY A 862 7.39 9.81 -24.55
CA GLY A 862 7.12 11.10 -25.18
C GLY A 862 6.62 12.14 -24.19
N ALA A 863 5.58 11.81 -23.43
CA ALA A 863 5.02 12.68 -22.40
C ALA A 863 6.04 13.02 -21.30
N GLN A 864 6.77 12.00 -20.80
CA GLN A 864 7.83 12.18 -19.81
C GLN A 864 8.97 13.04 -20.35
N ARG A 865 9.30 12.89 -21.64
CA ARG A 865 10.34 13.67 -22.31
C ARG A 865 9.94 15.13 -22.42
N VAL A 866 8.75 15.41 -22.93
CA VAL A 866 8.21 16.78 -23.06
C VAL A 866 8.16 17.46 -21.71
N ALA A 867 7.55 16.83 -20.69
CA ALA A 867 7.45 17.39 -19.35
C ALA A 867 8.83 17.68 -18.72
N GLY A 868 9.75 16.71 -18.82
CA GLY A 868 11.12 16.88 -18.33
C GLY A 868 11.87 17.99 -19.05
N THR A 869 11.75 18.09 -20.38
CA THR A 869 12.44 19.10 -21.17
C THR A 869 11.88 20.50 -20.95
N VAL A 870 10.55 20.67 -20.88
CA VAL A 870 9.94 21.98 -20.57
C VAL A 870 10.40 22.49 -19.21
N ALA A 871 10.30 21.67 -18.16
CA ALA A 871 10.71 22.07 -16.81
C ALA A 871 12.22 22.29 -16.72
N GLY A 872 13.03 21.41 -17.33
CA GLY A 872 14.49 21.46 -17.27
C GLY A 872 15.07 22.63 -18.05
N ALA A 873 14.46 22.95 -19.20
CA ALA A 873 14.74 24.18 -19.92
C ALA A 873 14.37 25.38 -19.05
N ALA A 874 13.10 25.54 -18.66
CA ALA A 874 12.64 26.71 -17.92
C ALA A 874 13.52 27.04 -16.70
N VAL A 875 13.85 26.05 -15.87
CA VAL A 875 14.71 26.23 -14.70
C VAL A 875 16.16 26.51 -15.11
N GLY A 876 16.73 25.75 -16.04
CA GLY A 876 18.12 25.92 -16.48
C GLY A 876 18.40 27.29 -17.08
N PHE A 877 17.54 27.75 -17.98
CA PHE A 877 17.63 29.07 -18.59
C PHE A 877 17.39 30.20 -17.58
N TRP A 878 16.43 30.04 -16.66
CA TRP A 878 16.18 31.02 -15.60
C TRP A 878 17.42 31.21 -14.72
N VAL A 879 18.08 30.13 -14.29
CA VAL A 879 19.31 30.23 -13.50
C VAL A 879 20.39 30.96 -14.28
N VAL A 880 20.66 30.54 -15.52
CA VAL A 880 21.69 31.15 -16.38
C VAL A 880 21.49 32.66 -16.55
N LEU A 881 20.27 33.07 -16.91
CA LEU A 881 19.92 34.47 -17.14
C LEU A 881 19.98 35.29 -15.86
N SER A 882 19.68 34.69 -14.70
CA SER A 882 19.70 35.38 -13.41
C SER A 882 21.10 35.59 -12.84
N THR A 883 22.07 34.77 -13.25
CA THR A 883 23.43 34.79 -12.70
C THR A 883 24.47 35.32 -13.69
N ASP A 884 24.04 35.93 -14.80
CA ASP A 884 24.90 36.40 -15.90
C ASP A 884 25.96 35.36 -16.32
N ALA A 885 25.55 34.08 -16.28
CA ALA A 885 26.41 32.93 -16.57
C ALA A 885 27.73 32.83 -15.77
N ASP A 886 27.78 33.35 -14.54
CA ASP A 886 28.97 33.23 -13.67
C ASP A 886 29.44 31.77 -13.55
N ALA A 887 30.68 31.51 -13.97
CA ALA A 887 31.29 30.19 -13.92
C ALA A 887 31.29 29.58 -12.51
N ALA A 888 31.31 30.41 -11.47
CA ALA A 888 31.20 29.98 -10.08
C ALA A 888 29.84 29.34 -9.74
N VAL A 889 28.78 29.66 -10.50
CA VAL A 889 27.44 29.08 -10.35
C VAL A 889 27.20 27.96 -11.36
N VAL A 890 27.57 28.18 -12.63
CA VAL A 890 27.23 27.25 -13.72
C VAL A 890 28.00 25.94 -13.60
N LEU A 891 29.28 25.95 -13.21
CA LEU A 891 30.09 24.72 -13.08
C LEU A 891 29.60 23.79 -11.95
N PRO A 892 29.33 24.26 -10.71
CA PRO A 892 28.72 23.41 -9.69
C PRO A 892 27.33 22.90 -10.08
N LEU A 893 26.50 23.75 -10.70
CA LEU A 893 25.16 23.35 -11.14
C LEU A 893 25.22 22.28 -12.23
N LEU A 894 26.19 22.37 -13.15
CA LEU A 894 26.46 21.34 -14.16
C LEU A 894 26.82 20.00 -13.50
N ALA A 895 27.67 20.00 -12.47
CA ALA A 895 27.99 18.79 -11.71
C ALA A 895 26.76 18.20 -11.00
N VAL A 896 25.91 19.05 -10.40
CA VAL A 896 24.62 18.64 -9.80
C VAL A 896 23.67 18.08 -10.87
N ALA A 897 23.65 18.65 -12.07
CA ALA A 897 22.81 18.17 -13.15
C ALA A 897 23.30 16.82 -13.72
N VAL A 898 24.61 16.63 -13.85
CA VAL A 898 25.21 15.32 -14.18
C VAL A 898 24.83 14.28 -13.11
N PHE A 899 24.94 14.66 -11.83
CA PHE A 899 24.53 13.81 -10.70
C PHE A 899 23.05 13.42 -10.81
N GLY A 900 22.15 14.40 -10.91
CA GLY A 900 20.71 14.19 -10.98
C GLY A 900 20.28 13.37 -12.19
N SER A 901 20.88 13.62 -13.35
CA SER A 901 20.57 12.87 -14.58
C SER A 901 20.89 11.38 -14.45
N THR A 902 21.96 11.03 -13.74
CA THR A 902 22.39 9.64 -13.53
C THR A 902 21.65 9.00 -12.36
N TYR A 903 21.45 9.71 -11.26
CA TYR A 903 20.80 9.22 -10.04
C TYR A 903 19.33 8.82 -10.29
N TYR A 904 18.57 9.67 -10.99
CA TYR A 904 17.14 9.43 -11.24
C TYR A 904 16.86 8.53 -12.45
N ARG A 905 17.85 8.24 -13.29
CA ARG A 905 17.69 7.46 -14.54
C ARG A 905 16.88 6.16 -14.37
N PRO A 906 17.13 5.29 -13.37
CA PRO A 906 16.41 4.02 -13.25
C PRO A 906 15.02 4.13 -12.59
N VAL A 907 14.67 5.25 -11.95
CA VAL A 907 13.44 5.34 -11.13
C VAL A 907 12.47 6.43 -11.60
N ALA A 908 12.96 7.52 -12.18
CA ALA A 908 12.14 8.63 -12.66
C ALA A 908 12.70 9.19 -13.98
N PRO A 909 12.32 8.60 -15.14
CA PRO A 909 12.86 9.01 -16.44
C PRO A 909 12.56 10.48 -16.80
N ALA A 910 11.41 11.01 -16.39
CA ALA A 910 11.07 12.42 -16.55
C ALA A 910 12.01 13.35 -15.77
N VAL A 911 12.33 13.01 -14.51
CA VAL A 911 13.25 13.78 -13.67
C VAL A 911 14.68 13.66 -14.19
N SER A 912 15.09 12.48 -14.68
CA SER A 912 16.38 12.31 -15.38
C SER A 912 16.46 13.21 -16.63
N THR A 913 15.40 13.27 -17.43
CA THR A 913 15.30 14.16 -18.59
C THR A 913 15.37 15.64 -18.21
N PHE A 914 14.74 16.04 -17.11
CA PHE A 914 14.84 17.39 -16.55
C PHE A 914 16.31 17.79 -16.33
N TRP A 915 17.06 16.95 -15.58
CA TRP A 915 18.47 17.22 -15.32
C TRP A 915 19.32 17.18 -16.59
N THR A 916 19.10 16.22 -17.49
CA THR A 916 19.81 16.16 -18.78
C THR A 916 19.53 17.39 -19.66
N THR A 917 18.30 17.89 -19.67
CA THR A 917 17.97 19.11 -20.42
C THR A 917 18.66 20.32 -19.82
N MET A 918 18.75 20.39 -18.49
CA MET A 918 19.48 21.45 -17.80
C MET A 918 20.99 21.40 -18.11
N ILE A 919 21.61 20.20 -18.20
CA ILE A 919 23.00 20.07 -18.70
C ILE A 919 23.13 20.76 -20.07
N PHE A 920 22.23 20.49 -21.00
CA PHE A 920 22.28 21.11 -22.33
C PHE A 920 22.05 22.63 -22.29
N ALA A 921 21.13 23.13 -21.47
CA ALA A 921 20.90 24.57 -21.32
C ALA A 921 22.16 25.29 -20.82
N LEU A 922 22.80 24.77 -19.77
CA LEU A 922 24.03 25.32 -19.19
C LEU A 922 25.20 25.25 -20.19
N LEU A 923 25.31 24.17 -20.96
CA LEU A 923 26.33 24.05 -22.01
C LEU A 923 26.09 25.04 -23.17
N TYR A 924 24.84 25.29 -23.56
CA TYR A 924 24.50 26.23 -24.63
C TYR A 924 24.87 27.67 -24.30
N GLU A 925 24.75 28.06 -23.03
CA GLU A 925 25.26 29.35 -22.55
C GLU A 925 26.76 29.45 -22.72
N PHE A 926 27.50 28.44 -22.26
CA PHE A 926 28.96 28.41 -22.38
C PHE A 926 29.44 28.42 -23.83
N LEU A 927 28.61 27.96 -24.77
CA LEU A 927 28.86 28.03 -26.21
C LEU A 927 28.53 29.41 -26.81
N GLY A 928 27.98 30.36 -26.03
CA GLY A 928 27.58 31.69 -26.48
C GLY A 928 26.38 31.68 -27.43
N ARG A 929 25.57 30.61 -27.43
CA ARG A 929 24.47 30.38 -28.39
C ARG A 929 23.08 30.53 -27.78
N LEU A 930 22.99 31.01 -26.54
CA LEU A 930 21.72 31.10 -25.81
C LEU A 930 20.94 32.35 -26.25
N THR A 931 19.69 32.15 -26.66
CA THR A 931 18.73 33.23 -26.93
C THR A 931 17.38 32.87 -26.34
N THR A 932 16.53 33.86 -26.02
CA THR A 932 15.15 33.61 -25.56
C THR A 932 14.34 32.82 -26.59
N LEU A 933 14.59 33.03 -27.88
CA LEU A 933 14.03 32.25 -28.99
C LEU A 933 14.46 30.77 -28.94
N ALA A 934 15.69 30.47 -28.51
CA ALA A 934 16.20 29.11 -28.41
C ALA A 934 15.42 28.27 -27.38
N LEU A 935 14.86 28.89 -26.33
CA LEU A 935 13.99 28.21 -25.36
C LEU A 935 12.69 27.74 -26.02
N GLU A 936 12.01 28.62 -26.75
CA GLU A 936 10.76 28.31 -27.45
C GLU A 936 10.97 27.21 -28.49
N ILE A 937 12.04 27.33 -29.28
CA ILE A 937 12.44 26.33 -30.28
C ILE A 937 12.74 24.99 -29.58
N ARG A 938 13.39 24.97 -28.42
CA ARG A 938 13.73 23.73 -27.72
C ARG A 938 12.49 22.93 -27.31
N VAL A 939 11.46 23.63 -26.85
CA VAL A 939 10.18 23.01 -26.48
C VAL A 939 9.46 22.51 -27.73
N LEU A 940 9.37 23.34 -28.78
CA LEU A 940 8.71 22.98 -30.05
C LEU A 940 9.35 21.78 -30.73
N GLU A 941 10.68 21.76 -30.90
CA GLU A 941 11.42 20.66 -31.52
C GLU A 941 11.25 19.35 -30.73
N THR A 942 11.20 19.42 -29.40
CA THR A 942 10.95 18.23 -28.56
C THR A 942 9.53 17.71 -28.72
N LEU A 943 8.53 18.61 -28.83
CA LEU A 943 7.14 18.25 -29.11
C LEU A 943 7.00 17.59 -30.48
N PHE A 944 7.59 18.18 -31.53
CA PHE A 944 7.59 17.61 -32.88
C PHE A 944 8.27 16.25 -32.93
N GLY A 945 9.46 16.11 -32.33
CA GLY A 945 10.16 14.82 -32.27
C GLY A 945 9.34 13.74 -31.54
N ALA A 946 8.71 14.08 -30.41
CA ALA A 946 7.83 13.15 -29.69
C ALA A 946 6.57 12.78 -30.50
N ALA A 947 5.96 13.74 -31.18
CA ALA A 947 4.81 13.52 -32.04
C ALA A 947 5.16 12.63 -33.25
N ILE A 948 6.29 12.89 -33.91
CA ILE A 948 6.79 12.09 -35.03
C ILE A 948 7.08 10.66 -34.59
N ALA A 949 7.78 10.48 -33.46
CA ALA A 949 8.02 9.14 -32.90
C ALA A 949 6.71 8.39 -32.63
N LEU A 950 5.71 9.06 -32.08
CA LEU A 950 4.39 8.46 -31.84
C LEU A 950 3.72 8.04 -33.16
N VAL A 951 3.67 8.94 -34.16
CA VAL A 951 3.11 8.64 -35.48
C VAL A 951 3.83 7.46 -36.14
N VAL A 952 5.16 7.47 -36.14
CA VAL A 952 5.98 6.38 -36.69
C VAL A 952 5.72 5.06 -35.96
N SER A 953 5.59 5.07 -34.63
CA SER A 953 5.28 3.86 -33.85
C SER A 953 3.91 3.26 -34.16
N VAL A 954 2.97 4.06 -34.69
CA VAL A 954 1.61 3.64 -35.06
C VAL A 954 1.49 3.28 -36.54
N VAL A 955 2.29 3.89 -37.41
CA VAL A 955 2.20 3.71 -38.88
C VAL A 955 3.23 2.70 -39.40
N VAL A 956 4.48 2.75 -38.91
CA VAL A 956 5.59 1.94 -39.43
C VAL A 956 5.73 0.68 -38.61
N LEU A 957 5.31 -0.47 -39.16
CA LEU A 957 5.38 -1.79 -38.51
C LEU A 957 4.81 -1.79 -37.07
N PRO A 958 3.55 -1.37 -36.85
CA PRO A 958 3.02 -1.08 -35.52
C PRO A 958 3.06 -2.26 -34.54
N THR A 959 3.33 -1.96 -33.28
CA THR A 959 3.23 -2.87 -32.13
C THR A 959 2.34 -2.23 -31.08
N ARG A 960 1.08 -2.68 -31.00
CA ARG A 960 0.11 -2.14 -30.04
C ARG A 960 0.39 -2.72 -28.65
N THR A 961 0.50 -1.87 -27.62
CA THR A 961 0.74 -2.33 -26.24
C THR A 961 -0.33 -3.31 -25.78
N ARG A 962 -1.61 -3.06 -26.09
CA ARG A 962 -2.71 -3.98 -25.76
C ARG A 962 -2.55 -5.35 -26.40
N SER A 963 -2.09 -5.44 -27.66
CA SER A 963 -1.93 -6.76 -28.31
C SER A 963 -0.76 -7.55 -27.74
N VAL A 964 0.32 -6.88 -27.30
CA VAL A 964 1.43 -7.54 -26.62
C VAL A 964 0.97 -8.08 -25.27
N VAL A 965 0.31 -7.25 -24.46
CA VAL A 965 -0.23 -7.67 -23.15
C VAL A 965 -1.24 -8.81 -23.31
N ASN A 966 -2.18 -8.73 -24.25
CA ASN A 966 -3.14 -9.81 -24.48
C ASN A 966 -2.47 -11.11 -24.92
N LYS A 967 -1.43 -11.03 -25.77
CA LYS A 967 -0.66 -12.19 -26.20
C LYS A 967 0.10 -12.83 -25.04
N ASP A 968 0.70 -12.03 -24.17
CA ASP A 968 1.44 -12.51 -23.00
C ASP A 968 0.48 -13.14 -21.98
N ILE A 969 -0.69 -12.53 -21.73
CA ILE A 969 -1.76 -13.13 -20.90
C ILE A 969 -2.25 -14.45 -21.51
N ALA A 970 -2.42 -14.52 -22.83
CA ALA A 970 -2.83 -15.76 -23.49
C ALA A 970 -1.76 -16.85 -23.37
N SER A 971 -0.47 -16.49 -23.44
CA SER A 971 0.63 -17.43 -23.21
C SER A 971 0.62 -17.94 -21.76
N LEU A 972 0.43 -17.05 -20.79
CA LEU A 972 0.32 -17.44 -19.38
C LEU A 972 -0.88 -18.34 -19.14
N ALA A 973 -2.04 -18.04 -19.73
CA ALA A 973 -3.24 -18.87 -19.60
C ALA A 973 -2.99 -20.30 -20.13
N LYS A 974 -2.29 -20.44 -21.26
CA LYS A 974 -1.85 -21.75 -21.78
C LYS A 974 -0.84 -22.46 -20.87
N ASP A 975 0.05 -21.71 -20.22
CA ASP A 975 0.97 -22.28 -19.23
C ASP A 975 0.22 -22.78 -17.99
N VAL A 976 -0.76 -22.01 -17.50
CA VAL A 976 -1.65 -22.41 -16.41
C VAL A 976 -2.43 -23.67 -16.79
N ASP A 977 -3.02 -23.73 -17.98
CA ASP A 977 -3.76 -24.91 -18.46
C ASP A 977 -2.87 -26.16 -18.49
N ALA A 978 -1.65 -26.04 -19.00
CA ALA A 978 -0.70 -27.14 -19.02
C ALA A 978 -0.28 -27.58 -17.61
N ILE A 979 -0.14 -26.65 -16.66
CA ILE A 979 0.17 -26.96 -15.25
C ILE A 979 -1.01 -27.67 -14.60
N VAL A 980 -2.23 -27.12 -14.72
CA VAL A 980 -3.46 -27.70 -14.16
C VAL A 980 -3.69 -29.11 -14.71
N SER A 981 -3.62 -29.26 -16.04
CA SER A 981 -3.80 -30.56 -16.71
C SER A 981 -2.76 -31.59 -16.27
N ALA A 982 -1.50 -31.18 -16.15
CA ALA A 982 -0.43 -32.06 -15.68
C ALA A 982 -0.60 -32.45 -14.21
N SER A 983 -1.02 -31.53 -13.35
CA SER A 983 -1.31 -31.79 -11.93
C SER A 983 -2.49 -32.75 -11.76
N LEU A 984 -3.60 -32.52 -12.45
CA LEU A 984 -4.78 -33.39 -12.38
C LEU A 984 -4.50 -34.78 -12.98
N SER A 985 -3.71 -34.88 -14.06
CA SER A 985 -3.30 -36.18 -14.63
C SER A 985 -2.43 -36.99 -13.66
N ARG A 986 -1.55 -36.30 -12.91
CA ARG A 986 -0.71 -36.91 -11.87
C ARG A 986 -1.55 -37.38 -10.68
N LEU A 987 -2.58 -36.62 -10.29
CA LEU A 987 -3.58 -37.04 -9.29
C LEU A 987 -4.37 -38.26 -9.75
N ALA A 988 -4.73 -38.32 -11.04
CA ALA A 988 -5.40 -39.45 -11.67
C ALA A 988 -4.51 -40.71 -11.84
N GLY A 989 -3.27 -40.67 -11.36
CA GLY A 989 -2.36 -41.81 -11.31
C GLY A 989 -1.28 -41.87 -12.40
N ASP A 990 -1.19 -40.86 -13.28
CA ASP A 990 -0.13 -40.80 -14.30
C ASP A 990 1.22 -40.42 -13.67
N ARG A 991 2.04 -41.44 -13.37
CA ARG A 991 3.37 -41.28 -12.77
C ARG A 991 4.45 -40.87 -13.77
N THR A 992 4.14 -40.78 -15.07
CA THR A 992 5.12 -40.38 -16.10
C THR A 992 5.44 -38.89 -16.07
N ILE A 993 4.55 -38.08 -15.48
CA ILE A 993 4.74 -36.63 -15.32
C ILE A 993 5.55 -36.38 -14.05
N SER A 994 6.78 -35.87 -14.19
CA SER A 994 7.64 -35.57 -13.04
C SER A 994 7.16 -34.33 -12.27
N ARG A 995 7.30 -34.37 -10.94
CA ARG A 995 7.02 -33.24 -10.05
C ARG A 995 7.89 -32.02 -10.37
N SER A 996 9.14 -32.28 -10.73
CA SER A 996 10.12 -31.25 -11.11
C SER A 996 9.72 -30.53 -12.38
N ALA A 997 9.15 -31.22 -13.38
CA ALA A 997 8.68 -30.58 -14.63
C ALA A 997 7.51 -29.61 -14.39
N ILE A 998 6.53 -29.99 -13.54
CA ILE A 998 5.41 -29.11 -13.16
C ILE A 998 5.94 -27.88 -12.42
N ARG A 999 6.85 -28.05 -11.46
CA ARG A 999 7.47 -26.96 -10.70
C ARG A 999 8.30 -26.02 -11.59
N GLN A 1000 9.07 -26.56 -12.53
CA GLN A 1000 9.85 -25.77 -13.48
C GLN A 1000 8.94 -24.92 -14.38
N ARG A 1001 7.84 -25.49 -14.87
CA ARG A 1001 6.88 -24.74 -15.70
C ARG A 1001 6.11 -23.70 -14.90
N LEU A 1002 5.76 -24.01 -13.66
CA LEU A 1002 5.20 -23.05 -12.70
C LEU A 1002 6.15 -21.86 -12.52
N PHE A 1003 7.44 -22.09 -12.31
CA PHE A 1003 8.44 -21.02 -12.21
C PHE A 1003 8.51 -20.15 -13.48
N LEU A 1004 8.43 -20.74 -14.68
CA LEU A 1004 8.39 -19.98 -15.93
C LEU A 1004 7.10 -19.15 -16.06
N ALA A 1005 5.95 -19.70 -15.66
CA ALA A 1005 4.67 -18.98 -15.62
C ALA A 1005 4.72 -17.80 -14.64
N GLU A 1006 5.33 -17.97 -13.47
CA GLU A 1006 5.57 -16.91 -12.49
C GLU A 1006 6.46 -15.78 -13.08
N GLN A 1007 7.48 -16.12 -13.88
CA GLN A 1007 8.26 -15.13 -14.64
C GLN A 1007 7.40 -14.42 -15.69
N HIS A 1008 6.53 -15.13 -16.41
CA HIS A 1008 5.62 -14.54 -17.40
C HIS A 1008 4.67 -13.51 -16.77
N VAL A 1009 4.12 -13.76 -15.58
CA VAL A 1009 3.29 -12.78 -14.84
C VAL A 1009 3.99 -11.43 -14.68
N ARG A 1010 5.29 -11.44 -14.36
CA ARG A 1010 6.08 -10.21 -14.22
C ARG A 1010 6.29 -9.51 -15.56
N THR A 1011 6.56 -10.27 -16.61
CA THR A 1011 6.69 -9.68 -17.96
C THR A 1011 5.40 -8.99 -18.40
N ILE A 1012 4.23 -9.57 -18.09
CA ILE A 1012 2.92 -8.97 -18.33
C ILE A 1012 2.79 -7.64 -17.56
N ASP A 1013 3.17 -7.60 -16.28
CA ASP A 1013 3.09 -6.37 -15.47
C ASP A 1013 3.96 -5.24 -16.06
N THR A 1014 5.18 -5.58 -16.51
CA THR A 1014 6.08 -4.61 -17.16
C THR A 1014 5.56 -4.14 -18.51
N ALA A 1015 5.00 -5.04 -19.33
CA ALA A 1015 4.42 -4.72 -20.62
C ALA A 1015 3.14 -3.88 -20.50
N ALA A 1016 2.39 -4.06 -19.41
CA ALA A 1016 1.16 -3.31 -19.13
C ALA A 1016 1.40 -1.94 -18.47
N ALA A 1017 2.63 -1.64 -18.01
CA ALA A 1017 2.95 -0.37 -17.36
C ALA A 1017 2.52 0.89 -18.15
N PRO A 1018 2.65 0.97 -19.49
CA PRO A 1018 2.19 2.13 -20.24
C PRO A 1018 0.68 2.31 -20.23
N LEU A 1019 -0.08 1.22 -20.12
CA LEU A 1019 -1.55 1.26 -20.06
C LEU A 1019 -2.06 1.84 -18.73
N ARG A 1020 -1.24 1.81 -17.67
CA ARG A 1020 -1.55 2.41 -16.35
C ARG A 1020 -1.37 3.94 -16.32
N LEU A 1021 -0.55 4.50 -17.21
CA LEU A 1021 -0.10 5.90 -17.19
C LEU A 1021 -0.78 6.81 -18.23
N ALA A 1022 -1.68 6.28 -19.06
CA ALA A 1022 -2.38 7.07 -20.08
C ALA A 1022 -3.32 8.11 -19.42
N PRO A 1023 -3.24 9.42 -19.78
CA PRO A 1023 -4.05 10.48 -19.18
C PRO A 1023 -5.55 10.24 -19.32
N SER A 1024 -6.26 10.50 -18.22
CA SER A 1024 -7.69 10.34 -17.99
C SER A 1024 -8.63 11.07 -18.97
N ALA A 1025 -8.13 11.90 -19.88
CA ALA A 1025 -8.93 12.49 -20.96
C ALA A 1025 -9.46 11.44 -21.97
N PHE A 1026 -8.89 10.23 -21.99
CA PHE A 1026 -9.37 9.09 -22.76
C PHE A 1026 -9.54 7.80 -21.92
N ALA A 1027 -9.34 7.89 -20.60
CA ALA A 1027 -9.40 6.76 -19.68
C ALA A 1027 -10.16 7.15 -18.40
N VAL A 1028 -11.48 7.25 -18.53
CA VAL A 1028 -12.39 6.92 -17.44
C VAL A 1028 -12.15 5.43 -17.17
N GLY A 1029 -11.64 5.04 -16.00
CA GLY A 1029 -11.62 3.62 -15.62
C GLY A 1029 -10.30 2.98 -15.16
N ALA A 1030 -9.20 3.71 -14.94
CA ALA A 1030 -7.97 3.12 -14.37
C ALA A 1030 -8.17 2.46 -12.99
N PHE A 1031 -9.25 2.83 -12.28
CA PHE A 1031 -9.70 2.25 -11.01
C PHE A 1031 -11.19 1.86 -11.02
N GLU A 1032 -11.82 1.77 -12.19
CA GLU A 1032 -13.18 1.21 -12.32
C GLU A 1032 -13.12 -0.32 -12.43
N VAL A 1033 -14.24 -0.96 -12.10
CA VAL A 1033 -14.46 -2.38 -12.37
C VAL A 1033 -14.29 -2.59 -13.88
N GLY A 1034 -13.28 -3.39 -14.28
CA GLY A 1034 -12.90 -3.65 -15.67
C GLY A 1034 -11.68 -2.90 -16.23
N GLY A 1035 -10.96 -2.15 -15.37
CA GLY A 1035 -9.69 -1.51 -15.74
C GLY A 1035 -8.49 -2.46 -15.86
N VAL A 1036 -7.38 -1.98 -16.43
CA VAL A 1036 -6.11 -2.75 -16.59
C VAL A 1036 -5.56 -3.24 -15.26
N GLU A 1037 -5.75 -2.50 -14.16
CA GLU A 1037 -5.36 -2.99 -12.83
C GLU A 1037 -6.18 -4.21 -12.40
N SER A 1038 -7.49 -4.27 -12.70
CA SER A 1038 -8.34 -5.44 -12.41
C SER A 1038 -7.86 -6.68 -13.17
N ARG A 1039 -7.52 -6.54 -14.45
CA ARG A 1039 -6.96 -7.63 -15.26
C ARG A 1039 -5.64 -8.14 -14.71
N LEU A 1040 -4.75 -7.22 -14.31
CA LEU A 1040 -3.47 -7.60 -13.72
C LEU A 1040 -3.69 -8.29 -12.37
N THR A 1041 -4.59 -7.80 -11.51
CA THR A 1041 -4.95 -8.49 -10.27
C THR A 1041 -5.48 -9.90 -10.56
N ALA A 1042 -6.36 -10.08 -11.55
CA ALA A 1042 -6.86 -11.40 -11.93
C ALA A 1042 -5.75 -12.31 -12.48
N VAL A 1043 -4.78 -11.79 -13.23
CA VAL A 1043 -3.57 -12.54 -13.64
C VAL A 1043 -2.76 -13.01 -12.41
N TRP A 1044 -2.60 -12.15 -11.40
CA TRP A 1044 -1.93 -12.53 -10.14
C TRP A 1044 -2.75 -13.57 -9.35
N SER A 1045 -4.07 -13.43 -9.28
CA SER A 1045 -4.97 -14.41 -8.65
C SER A 1045 -4.95 -15.75 -9.37
N LEU A 1046 -4.95 -15.75 -10.70
CA LEU A 1046 -4.86 -16.97 -11.50
C LEU A 1046 -3.58 -17.74 -11.16
N MET A 1047 -2.44 -17.04 -11.10
CA MET A 1047 -1.17 -17.67 -10.74
C MET A 1047 -1.16 -18.17 -9.29
N TYR A 1048 -1.73 -17.41 -8.36
CA TYR A 1048 -1.89 -17.81 -6.97
C TYR A 1048 -2.65 -19.12 -6.83
N HIS A 1049 -3.86 -19.20 -7.39
CA HIS A 1049 -4.70 -20.40 -7.31
C HIS A 1049 -4.07 -21.60 -8.02
N THR A 1050 -3.39 -21.37 -9.15
CA THR A 1050 -2.64 -22.44 -9.85
C THR A 1050 -1.53 -23.01 -8.97
N ARG A 1051 -0.78 -22.17 -8.26
CA ARG A 1051 0.26 -22.63 -7.34
C ARG A 1051 -0.32 -23.42 -6.16
N HIS A 1052 -1.41 -22.92 -5.57
CA HIS A 1052 -2.08 -23.61 -4.47
C HIS A 1052 -2.71 -24.93 -4.91
N LEU A 1053 -3.25 -25.01 -6.14
CA LEU A 1053 -3.73 -26.24 -6.74
C LEU A 1053 -2.61 -27.29 -6.84
N VAL A 1054 -1.41 -26.91 -7.31
CA VAL A 1054 -0.26 -27.84 -7.36
C VAL A 1054 0.05 -28.39 -5.97
N GLY A 1055 0.01 -27.55 -4.92
CA GLY A 1055 0.19 -27.98 -3.54
C GLY A 1055 -0.91 -28.90 -3.03
N ALA A 1056 -2.18 -28.54 -3.27
CA ALA A 1056 -3.34 -29.32 -2.88
C ALA A 1056 -3.35 -30.71 -3.54
N VAL A 1057 -2.97 -30.78 -4.82
CA VAL A 1057 -2.83 -32.03 -5.57
C VAL A 1057 -1.75 -32.93 -4.95
N GLU A 1058 -0.59 -32.38 -4.61
CA GLU A 1058 0.49 -33.16 -3.99
C GLU A 1058 0.07 -33.67 -2.60
N HIS A 1059 -0.68 -32.88 -1.83
CA HIS A 1059 -1.27 -33.32 -0.57
C HIS A 1059 -2.31 -34.43 -0.78
N ALA A 1060 -3.18 -34.30 -1.77
CA ALA A 1060 -4.17 -35.32 -2.12
C ALA A 1060 -3.51 -36.66 -2.54
N ILE A 1061 -2.45 -36.60 -3.33
CA ILE A 1061 -1.64 -37.79 -3.70
C ILE A 1061 -1.05 -38.43 -2.43
N SER A 1062 -0.49 -37.62 -1.52
CA SER A 1062 0.09 -38.13 -0.27
C SER A 1062 -0.93 -38.72 0.70
N ALA A 1063 -2.16 -38.21 0.68
CA ALA A 1063 -3.30 -38.69 1.47
C ALA A 1063 -3.95 -39.96 0.87
N GLY A 1064 -3.48 -40.43 -0.29
CA GLY A 1064 -3.97 -41.65 -0.94
C GLY A 1064 -5.36 -41.49 -1.59
N VAL A 1065 -5.71 -40.28 -2.04
CA VAL A 1065 -6.96 -40.03 -2.78
C VAL A 1065 -6.99 -40.90 -4.05
N SER A 1066 -8.04 -41.70 -4.21
CA SER A 1066 -8.21 -42.67 -5.31
C SER A 1066 -9.54 -42.49 -6.05
N THR A 1067 -10.03 -41.26 -6.17
CA THR A 1067 -11.20 -40.97 -7.01
C THR A 1067 -10.96 -41.42 -8.45
N THR A 1068 -12.04 -41.75 -9.16
CA THR A 1068 -12.02 -42.26 -10.53
C THR A 1068 -11.19 -41.33 -11.42
N ALA A 1069 -10.18 -41.90 -12.09
CA ALA A 1069 -9.26 -41.14 -12.95
C ALA A 1069 -9.98 -40.37 -14.09
N GLU A 1070 -11.24 -40.70 -14.36
CA GLU A 1070 -12.11 -40.10 -15.37
C GLU A 1070 -12.63 -38.73 -14.91
N ASP A 1071 -13.09 -38.58 -13.66
CA ASP A 1071 -13.65 -37.33 -13.12
C ASP A 1071 -12.62 -36.17 -13.13
N TRP A 1072 -11.37 -36.45 -12.73
CA TRP A 1072 -10.31 -35.42 -12.77
C TRP A 1072 -9.90 -35.04 -14.19
N ARG A 1073 -10.01 -35.98 -15.14
CA ARG A 1073 -9.75 -35.71 -16.56
C ARG A 1073 -10.84 -34.84 -17.15
N ASP A 1074 -12.10 -35.06 -16.77
CA ASP A 1074 -13.24 -34.28 -17.23
C ASP A 1074 -13.22 -32.85 -16.67
N LEU A 1075 -12.92 -32.70 -15.36
CA LEU A 1075 -12.72 -31.38 -14.73
C LEU A 1075 -11.52 -30.62 -15.33
N GLY A 1076 -10.45 -31.35 -15.68
CA GLY A 1076 -9.31 -30.80 -16.43
C GLY A 1076 -9.71 -30.35 -17.84
N GLY A 1077 -10.51 -31.14 -18.55
CA GLY A 1077 -11.08 -30.80 -19.86
C GLY A 1077 -11.93 -29.53 -19.83
N ALA A 1078 -12.87 -29.43 -18.88
CA ALA A 1078 -13.70 -28.24 -18.69
C ALA A 1078 -12.88 -26.98 -18.39
N THR A 1079 -11.80 -27.12 -17.61
CA THR A 1079 -10.87 -26.01 -17.33
C THR A 1079 -10.11 -25.58 -18.59
N SER A 1080 -9.67 -26.53 -19.41
CA SER A 1080 -8.99 -26.26 -20.69
C SER A 1080 -9.91 -25.59 -21.71
N GLU A 1081 -11.19 -25.97 -21.75
CA GLU A 1081 -12.22 -25.30 -22.56
C GLU A 1081 -12.39 -23.83 -22.15
N ASN A 1082 -12.49 -23.56 -20.83
CA ASN A 1082 -12.57 -22.20 -20.30
C ASN A 1082 -11.32 -21.37 -20.65
N VAL A 1083 -10.12 -21.95 -20.55
CA VAL A 1083 -8.87 -21.27 -20.96
C VAL A 1083 -8.83 -21.05 -22.47
N THR A 1084 -9.35 -21.98 -23.27
CA THR A 1084 -9.46 -21.84 -24.73
C THR A 1084 -10.40 -20.70 -25.10
N ALA A 1085 -11.53 -20.56 -24.40
CA ALA A 1085 -12.43 -19.42 -24.56
C ALA A 1085 -11.73 -18.09 -24.21
N LEU A 1086 -11.00 -18.02 -23.09
CA LEU A 1086 -10.22 -16.84 -22.70
C LEU A 1086 -9.16 -16.47 -23.75
N THR A 1087 -8.37 -17.44 -24.23
CA THR A 1087 -7.32 -17.21 -25.23
C THR A 1087 -7.90 -16.79 -26.58
N THR A 1088 -9.06 -17.31 -26.94
CA THR A 1088 -9.83 -16.91 -28.14
C THR A 1088 -10.33 -15.47 -28.00
N ALA A 1089 -10.92 -15.10 -26.86
CA ALA A 1089 -11.35 -13.73 -26.57
C ALA A 1089 -10.16 -12.75 -26.59
N LEU A 1090 -9.01 -13.12 -26.02
CA LEU A 1090 -7.78 -12.32 -26.04
C LEU A 1090 -7.24 -12.06 -27.45
N SER A 1091 -7.49 -12.98 -28.39
CA SER A 1091 -7.14 -12.83 -29.81
C SER A 1091 -8.06 -11.89 -30.59
N GLY A 1092 -9.19 -11.48 -29.98
CA GLY A 1092 -10.22 -10.63 -30.61
C GLY A 1092 -11.29 -11.40 -31.37
N SER A 1093 -11.36 -12.72 -31.20
CA SER A 1093 -12.39 -13.58 -31.77
C SER A 1093 -13.49 -13.85 -30.74
N LEU A 1094 -14.72 -14.16 -31.19
CA LEU A 1094 -15.79 -14.55 -30.27
C LEU A 1094 -15.40 -15.85 -29.53
N PRO A 1095 -15.45 -15.87 -28.19
CA PRO A 1095 -15.14 -17.07 -27.41
C PRO A 1095 -16.13 -18.20 -27.72
N GLY A 1096 -15.63 -19.44 -27.66
CA GLY A 1096 -16.46 -20.66 -27.76
C GLY A 1096 -17.31 -20.88 -26.49
N PRO A 1097 -18.00 -22.03 -26.39
CA PRO A 1097 -18.75 -22.37 -25.18
C PRO A 1097 -17.82 -22.38 -23.96
N VAL A 1098 -18.31 -21.84 -22.84
CA VAL A 1098 -17.65 -21.88 -21.54
C VAL A 1098 -18.44 -22.79 -20.62
N ASN A 1099 -17.77 -23.46 -19.69
CA ASN A 1099 -18.40 -24.26 -18.66
C ASN A 1099 -18.41 -23.47 -17.33
N PRO A 1100 -19.54 -22.83 -16.97
CA PRO A 1100 -19.65 -22.04 -15.74
C PRO A 1100 -19.71 -22.88 -14.47
N VAL A 1101 -20.01 -24.18 -14.60
CA VAL A 1101 -20.18 -25.13 -13.50
C VAL A 1101 -19.09 -26.19 -13.59
N VAL A 1102 -17.94 -25.88 -13.01
CA VAL A 1102 -16.92 -26.89 -12.69
C VAL A 1102 -17.17 -27.35 -11.26
N THR A 1103 -18.33 -27.96 -11.03
CA THR A 1103 -18.60 -28.77 -9.84
C THR A 1103 -18.50 -30.23 -10.26
N GLY A 1104 -17.93 -31.09 -9.41
CA GLY A 1104 -18.31 -32.50 -9.47
C GLY A 1104 -19.80 -32.52 -9.18
N ASP A 1105 -20.59 -32.91 -10.18
CA ASP A 1105 -22.04 -33.10 -10.22
C ASP A 1105 -22.86 -32.58 -9.01
N ASP A 1106 -23.77 -31.64 -9.28
CA ASP A 1106 -24.72 -31.12 -8.31
C ASP A 1106 -25.61 -32.24 -7.73
N GLY A 1107 -25.70 -32.34 -6.40
CA GLY A 1107 -26.94 -32.78 -5.76
C GLY A 1107 -27.04 -34.21 -5.19
N GLN A 1108 -25.94 -34.83 -4.78
CA GLN A 1108 -25.99 -35.93 -3.80
C GLN A 1108 -25.27 -35.53 -2.50
N ASP A 1109 -25.80 -34.50 -1.82
CA ASP A 1109 -25.73 -34.44 -0.37
C ASP A 1109 -26.56 -35.61 0.17
N GLY A 1110 -25.96 -36.80 0.31
CA GLY A 1110 -26.70 -37.90 0.94
C GLY A 1110 -26.13 -39.31 0.88
N GLU A 1111 -25.18 -39.63 0.00
CA GLU A 1111 -24.61 -40.99 -0.02
C GLU A 1111 -23.13 -40.95 0.29
N GLU A 1112 -22.80 -41.53 1.45
CA GLU A 1112 -21.46 -41.77 1.97
C GLU A 1112 -20.50 -42.17 0.84
N GLU A 1113 -19.45 -41.37 0.62
CA GLU A 1113 -18.22 -41.84 -0.02
C GLU A 1113 -17.58 -42.87 0.93
N ASP A 1114 -18.14 -44.07 0.87
CA ASP A 1114 -17.91 -45.21 1.76
C ASP A 1114 -16.50 -45.77 1.50
N GLY A 1115 -15.48 -45.13 2.09
CA GLY A 1115 -14.09 -45.61 2.05
C GLY A 1115 -12.97 -44.57 2.13
N LEU A 1116 -13.25 -43.26 2.03
CA LEU A 1116 -12.22 -42.22 2.07
C LEU A 1116 -11.90 -41.79 3.52
N THR A 1117 -10.61 -41.62 3.83
CA THR A 1117 -10.23 -41.07 5.14
C THR A 1117 -10.65 -39.59 5.26
N PRO A 1118 -10.94 -39.07 6.47
CA PRO A 1118 -11.25 -37.65 6.67
C PRO A 1118 -10.15 -36.68 6.20
N ALA A 1119 -8.92 -37.16 6.05
CA ALA A 1119 -7.81 -36.41 5.45
C ALA A 1119 -7.91 -36.38 3.92
N ALA A 1120 -8.26 -37.51 3.30
CA ALA A 1120 -8.45 -37.63 1.86
C ALA A 1120 -9.67 -36.83 1.36
N SER A 1121 -10.77 -36.82 2.11
CA SER A 1121 -11.96 -36.00 1.79
C SER A 1121 -11.63 -34.49 1.83
N ARG A 1122 -10.88 -34.03 2.84
CA ARG A 1122 -10.42 -32.63 2.92
C ARG A 1122 -9.48 -32.26 1.78
N ALA A 1123 -8.50 -33.11 1.47
CA ALA A 1123 -7.57 -32.86 0.38
C ALA A 1123 -8.29 -32.78 -0.98
N THR A 1124 -9.34 -33.61 -1.19
CA THR A 1124 -10.19 -33.56 -2.38
C THR A 1124 -10.97 -32.24 -2.48
N LYS A 1125 -11.58 -31.79 -1.37
CA LYS A 1125 -12.27 -30.49 -1.30
C LYS A 1125 -11.33 -29.31 -1.59
N ASP A 1126 -10.08 -29.37 -1.12
CA ASP A 1126 -9.08 -28.33 -1.38
C ASP A 1126 -8.68 -28.26 -2.86
N VAL A 1127 -8.48 -29.41 -3.52
CA VAL A 1127 -8.21 -29.47 -4.97
C VAL A 1127 -9.37 -28.89 -5.77
N LEU A 1128 -10.61 -29.33 -5.50
CA LEU A 1128 -11.81 -28.83 -6.18
C LEU A 1128 -11.98 -27.33 -5.98
N ARG A 1129 -11.74 -26.84 -4.77
CA ARG A 1129 -11.82 -25.41 -4.45
C ARG A 1129 -10.83 -24.57 -5.23
N GLU A 1130 -9.55 -24.95 -5.26
CA GLU A 1130 -8.55 -24.19 -6.01
C GLU A 1130 -8.81 -24.25 -7.52
N LEU A 1131 -9.27 -25.40 -8.04
CA LEU A 1131 -9.67 -25.54 -9.43
C LEU A 1131 -10.88 -24.64 -9.78
N GLN A 1132 -11.85 -24.55 -8.88
CA GLN A 1132 -13.00 -23.65 -9.02
C GLN A 1132 -12.56 -22.18 -9.05
N LEU A 1133 -11.62 -21.78 -8.18
CA LEU A 1133 -11.09 -20.41 -8.14
C LEU A 1133 -10.27 -20.07 -9.38
N VAL A 1134 -9.51 -21.02 -9.94
CA VAL A 1134 -8.86 -20.89 -11.26
C VAL A 1134 -9.92 -20.62 -12.33
N ASN A 1135 -10.95 -21.46 -12.42
CA ASN A 1135 -12.02 -21.32 -13.41
C ASN A 1135 -12.80 -20.01 -13.27
N GLN A 1136 -13.18 -19.62 -12.05
CA GLN A 1136 -13.85 -18.34 -11.78
C GLN A 1136 -12.99 -17.15 -12.24
N THR A 1137 -11.67 -17.21 -12.03
CA THR A 1137 -10.76 -16.15 -12.47
C THR A 1137 -10.65 -16.10 -13.99
N VAL A 1138 -10.60 -17.25 -14.66
CA VAL A 1138 -10.58 -17.36 -16.13
C VAL A 1138 -11.88 -16.82 -16.74
N LEU A 1139 -13.03 -17.19 -16.18
CA LEU A 1139 -14.35 -16.71 -16.64
C LEU A 1139 -14.52 -15.21 -16.41
N ALA A 1140 -14.10 -14.70 -15.24
CA ALA A 1140 -14.14 -13.26 -14.96
C ALA A 1140 -13.25 -12.46 -15.92
N LEU A 1141 -12.06 -12.98 -16.27
CA LEU A 1141 -11.20 -12.38 -17.30
C LEU A 1141 -11.86 -12.42 -18.68
N THR A 1142 -12.54 -13.53 -19.02
CA THR A 1142 -13.23 -13.69 -20.30
C THR A 1142 -14.38 -12.70 -20.44
N GLU A 1143 -15.21 -12.55 -19.40
CA GLU A 1143 -16.32 -11.60 -19.37
C GLU A 1143 -15.83 -10.13 -19.40
N ASP A 1144 -14.71 -9.83 -18.75
CA ASP A 1144 -14.11 -8.48 -18.80
C ASP A 1144 -13.52 -8.13 -20.19
N ILE A 1145 -13.09 -9.13 -20.95
CA ILE A 1145 -12.54 -8.94 -22.30
C ILE A 1145 -13.66 -8.95 -23.34
N SER A 1146 -14.65 -9.81 -23.17
CA SER A 1146 -15.80 -9.99 -24.06
C SER A 1146 -17.11 -10.06 -23.26
N PRO A 1147 -17.70 -8.90 -22.90
CA PRO A 1147 -18.93 -8.86 -22.11
C PRO A 1147 -20.08 -9.62 -22.78
N GLY A 1148 -20.81 -10.43 -22.02
CA GLY A 1148 -21.89 -11.29 -22.49
C GLY A 1148 -21.46 -12.66 -23.00
N ALA A 1149 -20.15 -12.96 -23.06
CA ALA A 1149 -19.63 -14.25 -23.49
C ALA A 1149 -20.05 -15.39 -22.55
N VAL A 1150 -20.03 -15.14 -21.23
CA VAL A 1150 -20.36 -16.16 -20.24
C VAL A 1150 -21.88 -16.42 -20.21
N ASN A 1151 -22.69 -15.38 -20.38
CA ASN A 1151 -24.16 -15.49 -20.39
C ASN A 1151 -24.75 -16.04 -21.70
N ALA A 1152 -23.99 -16.05 -22.81
CA ALA A 1152 -24.43 -16.62 -24.09
C ALA A 1152 -24.36 -18.15 -24.12
N ALA A 1153 -23.47 -18.76 -23.32
CA ALA A 1153 -23.34 -20.22 -23.22
C ALA A 1153 -24.55 -20.86 -22.49
N ASP A 1154 -25.19 -20.13 -21.57
CA ASP A 1154 -26.40 -20.56 -20.84
C ASP A 1154 -27.66 -20.51 -21.73
N LYS A 1155 -27.57 -19.84 -22.89
CA LYS A 1155 -28.59 -19.81 -23.93
C LYS A 1155 -28.19 -20.72 -25.09
N GLY A 1156 -28.11 -22.01 -24.79
CA GLY A 1156 -28.15 -23.07 -25.81
C GLY A 1156 -29.52 -23.15 -26.49
N ASP A 1157 -29.96 -22.06 -27.12
CA ASP A 1157 -30.80 -22.04 -28.31
C ASP A 1157 -31.10 -20.58 -28.72
N ALA A 1158 -30.94 -20.32 -30.02
CA ALA A 1158 -31.33 -19.11 -30.75
C ALA A 1158 -30.36 -17.90 -30.74
N VAL A 1159 -29.49 -17.86 -31.74
CA VAL A 1159 -29.50 -16.92 -32.89
C VAL A 1159 -28.07 -16.58 -33.32
N ARG A 1160 -27.69 -17.08 -34.51
CA ARG A 1160 -26.62 -16.51 -35.34
C ARG A 1160 -27.02 -15.08 -35.72
N LEU A 1161 -26.21 -14.09 -35.36
CA LEU A 1161 -26.12 -12.80 -36.06
C LEU A 1161 -24.67 -12.36 -36.17
#